data_AF-A0A5Q4GX29-F1
#
_entry.id   AF-A0A5Q4GX29-F1
#
_cell.length_a   1.000
_cell.length_b   1.000
_cell.length_c   1.000
_cell.angle_alpha   90.00
_cell.angle_beta   90.00
_cell.angle_gamma   90.00
#
_symmetry.space_group_name_H-M   'P 1'
#
loop_
_entity.id
_entity.type
_entity.pdbx_description
1 polymer ?
#
loop_
_entity_poly.entity_id
_entity_poly.type
_entity_poly.pdbx_seq_one_letter_code
_entity_poly.pdbx_strand_id
1 'polypeptide(L)'
;MLNRKTLLKQSLALVIVATVLVGRQGLAGDFPEAAELPAHRGLVNPLHRIGEDPVTDPEAWPEQREYLKTLLAHYLYGTMPAKPESVAWTVQQTRQAVDQQAILEHVQMTIQRNGTTASVRVGVLRPDRPGSFPVIIKNDRFLFDAEGLSDDEARWVDRRPEVIEQQAFADRQAVQRGYVLVKFIRDDVATDAPERRDEGVLGLYPDYQDWGVIAAWAWAYQPLIDALVDQPYVDREKIVVTGHSRGGKAALCAGIYDDRIAITAPNSSGAGGTASWRFFDPDRPQQRLTDHQQRHAHWWTPRLMTFVGQEDRLPMDAHTLRAAVAPRMLINTHARHDWWANPYGTALAHLAAQPIFEWLGAEDHQVLHWRDGGHAQNEADWQALFDFCDSVFFQKAVEEAFAINPHPDQYRFDTSLFLYRASTGLPISPYDFPYGYPFPDYPLAGASHPRQSSDYMRREPRPRDVKRLGQYALRLIQTDRSQEALRYTSEYLQEHPGRHDQEMLFMKTLAHTQLGDLDAAARTMQQAIRQTDLPPERFLAGPRRLFEPLAEHEAFRQLLEDYRHRLVHGPMLGSMTDHSVRVWVRTAVEMPVRVAISRSSDMTDPLVFGPIESRAEDDYTAQVPVTGLQPHTQYHYAVLLGDDGAEVRADHQQFRTFPARNQPATFRVAFGGGAGYDGTDRERMWDTIAATDPAAVLLMGDNVYIDDPESPDQQRYCYYQRQSQPEFARLIGSRSIAAIWDDHDFAMDDSWGGPEIDVPYWKPMVWDIFRQNFVNPYYGGGVQQPGVWFDFRIGDVHFLLLDGRYYRTDPGRFGGPGVERPTMLGPHQLAWLKQTLAESDATFKVLVSPVPWSLDAKPGQGGLDTWRGFQEEREEIFDLVAQQNIAGVVLISADRHRSDAWKIPRDIGYDLYEFSSSHLTNIHTHAIMDGCLFGYNKTNSFGLLTFDTQTEPPSVTYQIIDVDGQQQGELKLPLSQLQP
;
A
#
# COMPACT_ATOMS: atom_id res chain seq x y z
N MET A 1 -16.98 44.61 29.21
CA MET A 1 -16.05 43.51 28.87
C MET A 1 -16.40 43.05 27.44
N LEU A 2 -15.86 43.74 26.44
CA LEU A 2 -16.00 43.39 25.03
C LEU A 2 -14.86 42.42 24.65
N ASN A 3 -15.23 41.38 23.92
CA ASN A 3 -14.49 40.12 23.84
C ASN A 3 -13.38 40.15 22.77
N ARG A 4 -12.19 39.69 23.16
CA ARG A 4 -10.91 39.67 22.43
C ARG A 4 -10.89 38.90 21.09
N LYS A 5 -12.02 38.32 20.63
CA LYS A 5 -12.08 37.45 19.43
C LYS A 5 -12.11 38.20 18.10
N THR A 6 -12.50 39.47 18.07
CA THR A 6 -12.64 40.23 16.80
C THR A 6 -11.32 40.90 16.35
N LEU A 7 -10.39 41.18 17.28
CA LEU A 7 -9.10 41.81 16.97
C LEU A 7 -8.02 40.84 16.47
N LEU A 8 -8.14 39.53 16.75
CA LEU A 8 -7.21 38.52 16.19
C LEU A 8 -7.47 38.22 14.70
N LYS A 9 -8.71 38.34 14.21
CA LYS A 9 -9.04 38.05 12.80
C LYS A 9 -8.54 39.11 11.81
N GLN A 10 -8.42 40.36 12.21
CA GLN A 10 -7.89 41.42 11.34
C GLN A 10 -6.36 41.50 11.35
N SER A 11 -5.71 40.99 12.40
CA SER A 11 -4.24 40.96 12.50
C SER A 11 -3.63 39.82 11.68
N LEU A 12 -4.33 38.68 11.54
CA LEU A 12 -3.88 37.53 10.74
C LEU A 12 -3.94 37.81 9.23
N ALA A 13 -4.94 38.56 8.76
CA ALA A 13 -5.09 38.94 7.36
C ALA A 13 -3.96 39.86 6.86
N LEU A 14 -3.39 40.71 7.74
CA LEU A 14 -2.29 41.62 7.37
C LEU A 14 -0.91 40.93 7.38
N VAL A 15 -0.74 39.88 8.18
CA VAL A 15 0.50 39.09 8.23
C VAL A 15 0.57 38.12 7.04
N ILE A 16 -0.55 37.53 6.60
CA ILE A 16 -0.60 36.63 5.44
C ILE A 16 -0.27 37.36 4.12
N VAL A 17 -0.70 38.62 3.96
CA VAL A 17 -0.37 39.40 2.75
C VAL A 17 1.11 39.80 2.69
N ALA A 18 1.78 39.97 3.84
CA ALA A 18 3.20 40.33 3.88
C ALA A 18 4.14 39.14 3.65
N THR A 19 3.79 37.93 4.10
CA THR A 19 4.63 36.73 3.91
C THR A 19 4.54 36.16 2.49
N VAL A 20 3.40 36.31 1.81
CA VAL A 20 3.22 35.87 0.41
C VAL A 20 4.05 36.69 -0.59
N LEU A 21 4.45 37.92 -0.23
CA LEU A 21 5.28 38.78 -1.10
C LEU A 21 6.80 38.53 -0.96
N VAL A 22 7.25 37.80 0.05
CA VAL A 22 8.69 37.51 0.28
C VAL A 22 9.09 36.10 -0.19
N GLY A 23 8.14 35.18 -0.42
CA GLY A 23 8.41 33.81 -0.88
C GLY A 23 8.48 33.59 -2.41
N ARG A 24 8.23 34.61 -3.24
CA ARG A 24 8.16 34.46 -4.71
C ARG A 24 9.50 34.16 -5.42
N GLN A 25 10.62 34.12 -4.70
CA GLN A 25 11.95 33.91 -5.30
C GLN A 25 12.52 32.49 -5.14
N GLY A 26 11.79 31.54 -4.56
CA GLY A 26 12.31 30.18 -4.27
C GLY A 26 11.70 29.00 -5.01
N LEU A 27 10.62 29.17 -5.80
CA LEU A 27 9.86 28.03 -6.39
C LEU A 27 9.97 27.89 -7.91
N ALA A 28 10.68 28.79 -8.60
CA ALA A 28 10.84 28.76 -10.04
C ALA A 28 12.31 28.52 -10.42
N GLY A 29 12.73 27.26 -10.43
CA GLY A 29 14.05 26.79 -10.87
C GLY A 29 14.44 25.51 -10.13
N ASP A 30 14.89 24.49 -10.88
CA ASP A 30 15.44 23.20 -10.43
C ASP A 30 14.46 22.02 -10.25
N PHE A 31 13.56 21.81 -11.21
CA PHE A 31 12.98 20.47 -11.43
C PHE A 31 13.92 19.63 -12.31
N PRO A 32 14.22 18.35 -11.96
CA PRO A 32 15.13 17.51 -12.74
C PRO A 32 14.63 17.21 -14.15
N GLU A 33 15.54 16.93 -15.07
CA GLU A 33 15.16 16.45 -16.40
C GLU A 33 14.58 15.03 -16.33
N ALA A 34 13.81 14.64 -17.33
CA ALA A 34 13.09 13.37 -17.31
C ALA A 34 14.00 12.13 -17.11
N ALA A 35 15.26 12.18 -17.56
CA ALA A 35 16.25 11.11 -17.38
C ALA A 35 16.85 11.03 -15.97
N GLU A 36 16.77 12.12 -15.20
CA GLU A 36 17.29 12.24 -13.83
C GLU A 36 16.25 11.83 -12.79
N LEU A 37 14.97 11.85 -13.16
CA LEU A 37 13.88 11.40 -12.31
C LEU A 37 13.91 9.88 -12.14
N PRO A 38 13.70 9.37 -10.91
CA PRO A 38 13.59 7.93 -10.67
C PRO A 38 12.39 7.34 -11.42
N ALA A 39 12.52 6.08 -11.85
CA ALA A 39 11.41 5.35 -12.44
C ALA A 39 10.45 4.90 -11.33
N HIS A 40 9.17 5.23 -11.48
CA HIS A 40 8.10 4.78 -10.60
C HIS A 40 7.16 3.86 -11.36
N ARG A 41 7.17 2.57 -10.99
CA ARG A 41 6.18 1.61 -11.50
C ARG A 41 4.79 1.80 -10.88
N GLY A 42 4.74 2.50 -9.76
CA GLY A 42 3.54 2.92 -9.04
C GLY A 42 2.92 4.23 -9.54
N LEU A 43 1.77 4.61 -8.96
CA LEU A 43 1.34 6.00 -8.92
C LEU A 43 2.24 6.78 -7.95
N VAL A 44 2.61 8.00 -8.34
CA VAL A 44 3.43 8.90 -7.51
C VAL A 44 2.64 9.42 -6.31
N ASN A 45 3.28 9.75 -5.18
CA ASN A 45 2.58 10.29 -4.01
C ASN A 45 2.43 11.83 -4.12
N PRO A 46 1.21 12.40 -4.17
CA PRO A 46 1.02 13.87 -4.22
C PRO A 46 1.50 14.63 -2.98
N LEU A 47 1.78 13.96 -1.86
CA LEU A 47 2.35 14.54 -0.65
C LEU A 47 3.89 14.54 -0.65
N HIS A 48 4.51 13.87 -1.60
CA HIS A 48 5.96 13.78 -1.70
C HIS A 48 6.47 14.83 -2.68
N ARG A 49 7.40 15.68 -2.22
CA ARG A 49 8.13 16.61 -3.08
C ARG A 49 9.40 15.91 -3.56
N ILE A 50 9.78 16.14 -4.81
CA ILE A 50 11.01 15.58 -5.39
C ILE A 50 12.21 15.98 -4.51
N GLY A 51 12.83 14.98 -3.86
CA GLY A 51 14.04 15.18 -3.04
C GLY A 51 13.79 15.55 -1.58
N GLU A 52 12.55 15.56 -1.09
CA GLU A 52 12.20 15.87 0.31
C GLU A 52 11.33 14.76 0.92
N ASP A 53 11.20 14.73 2.24
CA ASP A 53 10.28 13.78 2.91
C ASP A 53 8.80 14.11 2.62
N PRO A 54 7.88 13.12 2.72
CA PRO A 54 6.45 13.35 2.53
C PRO A 54 5.85 14.35 3.53
N VAL A 55 4.91 15.16 3.05
CA VAL A 55 4.10 16.05 3.90
C VAL A 55 3.08 15.23 4.70
N THR A 56 3.12 15.35 6.02
CA THR A 56 2.26 14.58 6.95
C THR A 56 1.23 15.44 7.70
N ASP A 57 1.38 16.77 7.69
CA ASP A 57 0.48 17.73 8.36
C ASP A 57 -0.51 18.39 7.38
N PRO A 58 -1.85 18.24 7.58
CA PRO A 58 -2.87 18.91 6.76
C PRO A 58 -2.70 20.43 6.67
N GLU A 59 -2.14 21.09 7.69
CA GLU A 59 -1.94 22.54 7.69
C GLU A 59 -0.93 22.99 6.61
N ALA A 60 -0.03 22.10 6.17
CA ALA A 60 0.94 22.36 5.10
C ALA A 60 0.36 22.21 3.69
N TRP A 61 -0.90 21.77 3.55
CA TRP A 61 -1.52 21.53 2.24
C TRP A 61 -1.52 22.72 1.29
N PRO A 62 -1.79 23.98 1.72
CA PRO A 62 -1.76 25.12 0.81
C PRO A 62 -0.41 25.29 0.10
N GLU A 63 0.70 25.07 0.82
CA GLU A 63 2.04 25.13 0.24
C GLU A 63 2.31 23.93 -0.68
N GLN A 64 1.93 22.72 -0.24
CA GLN A 64 2.06 21.52 -1.06
C GLN A 64 1.26 21.63 -2.36
N ARG A 65 0.07 22.22 -2.32
CA ARG A 65 -0.77 22.45 -3.48
C ARG A 65 -0.13 23.43 -4.47
N GLU A 66 0.53 24.48 -4.00
CA GLU A 66 1.30 25.38 -4.88
C GLU A 66 2.53 24.69 -5.50
N TYR A 67 3.17 23.78 -4.76
CA TYR A 67 4.20 22.89 -5.33
C TYR A 67 3.62 22.04 -6.46
N LEU A 68 2.47 21.40 -6.27
CA LEU A 68 1.80 20.62 -7.31
C LEU A 68 1.44 21.46 -8.54
N LYS A 69 0.91 22.68 -8.35
CA LYS A 69 0.65 23.60 -9.47
C LYS A 69 1.95 23.93 -10.23
N THR A 70 3.04 24.17 -9.53
CA THR A 70 4.35 24.48 -10.14
C THR A 70 4.91 23.28 -10.91
N LEU A 71 4.79 22.08 -10.34
CA LEU A 71 5.15 20.81 -10.99
C LEU A 71 4.35 20.60 -12.28
N LEU A 72 3.03 20.81 -12.24
CA LEU A 72 2.15 20.67 -13.40
C LEU A 72 2.40 21.75 -14.46
N ALA A 73 2.72 22.98 -14.06
CA ALA A 73 3.13 24.02 -14.99
C ALA A 73 4.45 23.63 -15.69
N HIS A 74 5.41 23.09 -14.95
CA HIS A 74 6.70 22.71 -15.50
C HIS A 74 6.61 21.52 -16.49
N TYR A 75 5.98 20.42 -16.08
CA TYR A 75 6.00 19.16 -16.83
C TYR A 75 4.79 18.90 -17.73
N LEU A 76 3.64 19.56 -17.54
CA LEU A 76 2.40 19.24 -18.25
C LEU A 76 1.82 20.40 -19.07
N TYR A 77 1.42 21.48 -18.40
CA TYR A 77 0.62 22.54 -19.01
C TYR A 77 1.47 23.66 -19.62
N GLY A 78 2.68 23.86 -19.10
CA GLY A 78 3.51 25.04 -19.37
C GLY A 78 3.10 26.24 -18.50
N THR A 79 3.95 27.27 -18.52
CA THR A 79 3.76 28.46 -17.70
C THR A 79 2.66 29.35 -18.28
N MET A 80 1.50 29.38 -17.62
CA MET A 80 0.44 30.31 -18.01
C MET A 80 0.85 31.76 -17.75
N PRO A 81 0.58 32.69 -18.68
CA PRO A 81 0.94 34.08 -18.51
C PRO A 81 0.06 34.78 -17.47
N ALA A 82 0.53 35.94 -17.02
CA ALA A 82 -0.26 36.85 -16.20
C ALA A 82 -1.56 37.27 -16.93
N LYS A 83 -2.53 37.80 -16.16
CA LYS A 83 -3.79 38.32 -16.68
C LYS A 83 -3.57 39.40 -17.77
N PRO A 84 -4.52 39.56 -18.71
CA PRO A 84 -4.41 40.55 -19.78
C PRO A 84 -4.51 41.99 -19.24
N GLU A 85 -4.11 42.98 -20.06
CA GLU A 85 -4.17 44.40 -19.67
C GLU A 85 -5.62 44.89 -19.53
N SER A 86 -6.49 44.47 -20.44
CA SER A 86 -7.91 44.76 -20.36
C SER A 86 -8.76 43.72 -21.10
N VAL A 87 -10.01 43.62 -20.69
CA VAL A 87 -11.03 42.75 -21.29
C VAL A 87 -12.27 43.60 -21.54
N ALA A 88 -12.75 43.62 -22.78
CA ALA A 88 -14.01 44.27 -23.16
C ALA A 88 -15.11 43.21 -23.35
N TRP A 89 -16.28 43.47 -22.75
CA TRP A 89 -17.46 42.60 -22.82
C TRP A 89 -18.56 43.30 -23.61
N THR A 90 -18.79 42.87 -24.86
CA THR A 90 -19.75 43.53 -25.76
C THR A 90 -20.90 42.58 -26.14
N VAL A 91 -22.10 42.87 -25.66
CA VAL A 91 -23.32 42.15 -26.08
C VAL A 91 -23.66 42.55 -27.51
N GLN A 92 -23.57 41.60 -28.44
CA GLN A 92 -23.87 41.80 -29.86
C GLN A 92 -25.34 41.54 -30.18
N GLN A 93 -25.94 40.54 -29.53
CA GLN A 93 -27.32 40.14 -29.77
C GLN A 93 -27.95 39.63 -28.46
N THR A 94 -29.25 39.88 -28.32
CA THR A 94 -30.07 39.38 -27.20
C THR A 94 -31.39 38.86 -27.75
N ARG A 95 -31.82 37.67 -27.34
CA ARG A 95 -33.13 37.11 -27.71
C ARG A 95 -33.72 36.24 -26.61
N GLN A 96 -35.02 36.01 -26.70
CA GLN A 96 -35.74 35.04 -25.85
C GLN A 96 -35.39 33.61 -26.26
N ALA A 97 -35.27 32.72 -25.27
CA ALA A 97 -34.94 31.31 -25.43
C ALA A 97 -35.73 30.45 -24.43
N VAL A 98 -35.73 29.12 -24.62
CA VAL A 98 -36.36 28.14 -23.72
C VAL A 98 -37.80 28.54 -23.35
N ASP A 99 -38.69 28.53 -24.34
CA ASP A 99 -40.11 28.88 -24.18
C ASP A 99 -40.38 30.23 -23.49
N GLN A 100 -39.54 31.24 -23.79
CA GLN A 100 -39.59 32.59 -23.21
C GLN A 100 -39.34 32.66 -21.69
N GLN A 101 -38.65 31.65 -21.14
CA GLN A 101 -38.24 31.63 -19.72
C GLN A 101 -36.78 32.07 -19.53
N ALA A 102 -36.04 32.27 -20.61
CA ALA A 102 -34.62 32.60 -20.58
C ALA A 102 -34.25 33.65 -21.63
N ILE A 103 -33.17 34.37 -21.33
CA ILE A 103 -32.51 35.27 -22.26
C ILE A 103 -31.22 34.60 -22.73
N LEU A 104 -31.04 34.55 -24.06
CA LEU A 104 -29.78 34.18 -24.71
C LEU A 104 -29.10 35.44 -25.25
N GLU A 105 -27.88 35.69 -24.78
CA GLU A 105 -27.02 36.79 -25.21
C GLU A 105 -25.81 36.23 -25.97
N HIS A 106 -25.53 36.80 -27.15
CA HIS A 106 -24.27 36.60 -27.86
C HIS A 106 -23.35 37.76 -27.54
N VAL A 107 -22.17 37.42 -27.06
CA VAL A 107 -21.19 38.34 -26.52
C VAL A 107 -19.88 38.15 -27.26
N GLN A 108 -19.27 39.27 -27.63
CA GLN A 108 -17.87 39.31 -28.02
C GLN A 108 -17.04 39.73 -26.81
N MET A 109 -16.21 38.80 -26.32
CA MET A 109 -15.16 39.12 -25.36
C MET A 109 -13.89 39.49 -26.13
N THR A 110 -13.38 40.71 -25.97
CA THR A 110 -12.14 41.16 -26.61
C THR A 110 -11.05 41.36 -25.56
N ILE A 111 -9.97 40.61 -25.69
CA ILE A 111 -8.82 40.60 -24.80
C ILE A 111 -7.72 41.44 -25.43
N GLN A 112 -7.14 42.39 -24.67
CA GLN A 112 -6.08 43.27 -25.16
C GLN A 112 -4.78 43.10 -24.38
N ARG A 113 -3.65 43.16 -25.10
CA ARG A 113 -2.30 43.20 -24.54
C ARG A 113 -1.33 43.81 -25.55
N ASN A 114 -0.40 44.67 -25.12
CA ASN A 114 0.66 45.23 -25.98
C ASN A 114 0.14 45.86 -27.29
N GLY A 115 -1.08 46.42 -27.29
CA GLY A 115 -1.71 46.99 -28.48
C GLY A 115 -2.26 46.00 -29.52
N THR A 116 -2.21 44.69 -29.24
CA THR A 116 -2.89 43.64 -30.04
C THR A 116 -4.13 43.12 -29.30
N THR A 117 -5.05 42.53 -30.06
CA THR A 117 -6.34 42.05 -29.53
C THR A 117 -6.69 40.66 -30.03
N ALA A 118 -7.24 39.82 -29.16
CA ALA A 118 -7.90 38.56 -29.53
C ALA A 118 -9.38 38.63 -29.13
N SER A 119 -10.23 38.02 -29.92
CA SER A 119 -11.69 38.09 -29.79
C SER A 119 -12.26 36.69 -29.63
N VAL A 120 -12.98 36.46 -28.54
CA VAL A 120 -13.61 35.17 -28.20
C VAL A 120 -15.13 35.34 -28.20
N ARG A 121 -15.83 34.51 -28.97
CA ARG A 121 -17.31 34.47 -28.96
C ARG A 121 -17.81 33.71 -27.74
N VAL A 122 -18.77 34.29 -27.05
CA VAL A 122 -19.37 33.79 -25.82
C VAL A 122 -20.89 33.84 -25.93
N GLY A 123 -21.57 32.76 -25.57
CA GLY A 123 -23.02 32.71 -25.37
C GLY A 123 -23.33 32.69 -23.89
N VAL A 124 -24.33 33.47 -23.46
CA VAL A 124 -24.84 33.48 -22.10
C VAL A 124 -26.34 33.19 -22.12
N LEU A 125 -26.73 32.03 -21.60
CA LEU A 125 -28.11 31.66 -21.37
C LEU A 125 -28.44 31.84 -19.89
N ARG A 126 -29.35 32.76 -19.58
CA ARG A 126 -29.72 33.08 -18.20
C ARG A 126 -31.24 33.10 -17.99
N PRO A 127 -31.74 32.80 -16.77
CA PRO A 127 -33.15 32.95 -16.46
C PRO A 127 -33.65 34.38 -16.72
N ASP A 128 -34.84 34.54 -17.31
CA ASP A 128 -35.47 35.85 -17.51
C ASP A 128 -36.25 36.27 -16.26
N ARG A 129 -35.53 36.41 -15.15
CA ARG A 129 -36.10 36.87 -13.87
C ARG A 129 -35.04 37.55 -13.01
N PRO A 130 -35.43 38.49 -12.12
CA PRO A 130 -34.49 39.11 -11.18
C PRO A 130 -33.85 38.07 -10.26
N GLY A 131 -32.55 38.21 -9.99
CA GLY A 131 -31.81 37.36 -9.08
C GLY A 131 -30.35 37.26 -9.46
N SER A 132 -29.54 36.72 -8.55
CA SER A 132 -28.17 36.28 -8.79
C SER A 132 -28.16 34.75 -8.76
N PHE A 133 -27.53 34.14 -9.77
CA PHE A 133 -27.64 32.72 -10.05
C PHE A 133 -26.24 32.08 -10.14
N PRO A 134 -26.09 30.81 -9.71
CA PRO A 134 -24.88 30.04 -9.98
C PRO A 134 -24.59 29.97 -11.48
N VAL A 135 -23.32 29.89 -11.84
CA VAL A 135 -22.89 29.90 -13.25
C VAL A 135 -22.18 28.60 -13.60
N ILE A 136 -22.57 27.96 -14.70
CA ILE A 136 -21.85 26.86 -15.30
C ILE A 136 -21.21 27.34 -16.60
N ILE A 137 -19.88 27.27 -16.69
CA ILE A 137 -19.11 27.71 -17.84
C ILE A 137 -18.57 26.48 -18.57
N LYS A 138 -18.90 26.35 -19.85
CA LYS A 138 -18.42 25.30 -20.74
C LYS A 138 -17.55 25.86 -21.86
N ASN A 139 -16.34 25.36 -21.98
CA ASN A 139 -15.54 25.55 -23.19
C ASN A 139 -16.01 24.59 -24.29
N ASP A 140 -16.47 25.12 -25.42
CA ASP A 140 -17.10 24.33 -26.47
C ASP A 140 -16.59 24.73 -27.87
N ARG A 141 -17.08 24.06 -28.92
CA ARG A 141 -16.81 24.42 -30.33
C ARG A 141 -17.85 25.35 -30.94
N PHE A 142 -19.02 25.43 -30.33
CA PHE A 142 -20.14 26.21 -30.81
C PHE A 142 -20.98 26.69 -29.61
N LEU A 143 -21.83 27.69 -29.84
CA LEU A 143 -22.70 28.27 -28.82
C LEU A 143 -24.03 27.49 -28.72
N PHE A 144 -25.08 28.12 -28.22
CA PHE A 144 -26.39 27.47 -27.99
C PHE A 144 -27.14 27.17 -29.28
N ASP A 145 -26.87 27.93 -30.33
CA ASP A 145 -27.46 27.83 -31.65
C ASP A 145 -26.38 27.61 -32.70
N ALA A 146 -26.73 26.83 -33.73
CA ALA A 146 -25.86 26.60 -34.89
C ALA A 146 -25.93 27.75 -35.91
N GLU A 147 -26.44 28.93 -35.52
CA GLU A 147 -26.54 30.11 -36.39
C GLU A 147 -25.16 30.77 -36.55
N GLY A 148 -24.78 31.10 -37.79
CA GLY A 148 -23.53 31.81 -38.06
C GLY A 148 -22.24 30.98 -37.94
N LEU A 149 -22.34 29.65 -37.86
CA LEU A 149 -21.17 28.76 -37.95
C LEU A 149 -20.49 28.90 -39.32
N SER A 150 -19.17 28.98 -39.31
CA SER A 150 -18.34 28.78 -40.50
C SER A 150 -18.50 27.37 -41.06
N ASP A 151 -18.13 27.16 -42.33
CA ASP A 151 -18.20 25.85 -42.98
C ASP A 151 -17.40 24.77 -42.24
N ASP A 152 -16.30 25.15 -41.59
CA ASP A 152 -15.49 24.23 -40.80
C ASP A 152 -16.11 23.92 -39.43
N GLU A 153 -16.72 24.90 -38.76
CA GLU A 153 -17.45 24.68 -37.50
C GLU A 153 -18.70 23.81 -37.73
N ALA A 154 -19.40 24.03 -38.84
CA ALA A 154 -20.61 23.29 -39.19
C ALA A 154 -20.36 21.78 -39.40
N ARG A 155 -19.14 21.36 -39.77
CA ARG A 155 -18.76 19.94 -39.93
C ARG A 155 -18.72 19.16 -38.62
N TRP A 156 -18.54 19.85 -37.50
CA TRP A 156 -18.46 19.24 -36.17
C TRP A 156 -19.79 19.27 -35.42
N VAL A 157 -20.80 19.94 -35.97
CA VAL A 157 -22.16 19.98 -35.40
C VAL A 157 -22.98 18.87 -36.02
N ASP A 158 -23.30 17.87 -35.22
CA ASP A 158 -24.23 16.83 -35.61
C ASP A 158 -25.66 17.40 -35.59
N ARG A 159 -26.20 17.66 -36.78
CA ARG A 159 -27.53 18.25 -36.96
C ARG A 159 -28.66 17.22 -36.93
N ARG A 160 -28.39 15.98 -36.52
CA ARG A 160 -29.46 15.00 -36.28
C ARG A 160 -30.39 15.52 -35.18
N PRO A 161 -31.72 15.46 -35.36
CA PRO A 161 -32.69 15.99 -34.39
C PRO A 161 -32.46 15.52 -32.95
N GLU A 162 -32.08 14.25 -32.79
CA GLU A 162 -31.77 13.60 -31.51
C GLU A 162 -30.61 14.28 -30.76
N VAL A 163 -29.58 14.74 -31.47
CA VAL A 163 -28.40 15.40 -30.87
C VAL A 163 -28.71 16.85 -30.49
N ILE A 164 -29.52 17.53 -31.32
CA ILE A 164 -30.02 18.87 -31.02
C ILE A 164 -30.92 18.83 -29.76
N GLU A 165 -31.75 17.80 -29.63
CA GLU A 165 -32.60 17.61 -28.46
C GLU A 165 -31.79 17.35 -27.17
N GLN A 166 -30.73 16.55 -27.26
CA GLN A 166 -29.78 16.33 -26.16
C GLN A 166 -29.04 17.60 -25.73
N GLN A 167 -28.67 18.47 -26.67
CA GLN A 167 -28.05 19.75 -26.36
C GLN A 167 -29.03 20.71 -25.67
N ALA A 168 -30.29 20.71 -26.12
CA ALA A 168 -31.35 21.51 -25.53
C ALA A 168 -31.76 21.04 -24.12
N PHE A 169 -31.43 19.80 -23.73
CA PHE A 169 -31.66 19.32 -22.37
C PHE A 169 -30.91 20.14 -21.32
N ALA A 170 -29.60 20.34 -21.51
CA ALA A 170 -28.79 21.11 -20.56
C ALA A 170 -29.27 22.55 -20.43
N ASP A 171 -29.69 23.16 -21.55
CA ASP A 171 -30.25 24.51 -21.60
C ASP A 171 -31.55 24.60 -20.79
N ARG A 172 -32.46 23.63 -20.96
CA ARG A 172 -33.71 23.54 -20.16
C ARG A 172 -33.42 23.34 -18.67
N GLN A 173 -32.51 22.42 -18.33
CA GLN A 173 -32.15 22.14 -16.93
C GLN A 173 -31.55 23.37 -16.25
N ALA A 174 -30.64 24.09 -16.93
CA ALA A 174 -30.06 25.32 -16.40
C ALA A 174 -31.15 26.34 -16.05
N VAL A 175 -32.06 26.62 -16.98
CA VAL A 175 -33.12 27.62 -16.78
C VAL A 175 -34.09 27.21 -15.67
N GLN A 176 -34.57 25.96 -15.70
CA GLN A 176 -35.54 25.43 -14.72
C GLN A 176 -34.97 25.44 -13.30
N ARG A 177 -33.69 25.07 -13.15
CA ARG A 177 -33.02 25.00 -11.84
C ARG A 177 -32.44 26.34 -11.38
N GLY A 178 -32.43 27.37 -12.25
CA GLY A 178 -31.97 28.70 -11.93
C GLY A 178 -30.45 28.86 -11.99
N TYR A 179 -29.82 28.31 -13.02
CA TYR A 179 -28.41 28.49 -13.35
C TYR A 179 -28.25 29.38 -14.58
N VAL A 180 -27.14 30.11 -14.64
CA VAL A 180 -26.64 30.72 -15.87
C VAL A 180 -25.73 29.70 -16.55
N LEU A 181 -26.02 29.35 -17.80
CA LEU A 181 -25.16 28.51 -18.61
C LEU A 181 -24.38 29.40 -19.58
N VAL A 182 -23.06 29.33 -19.53
CA VAL A 182 -22.16 30.09 -20.41
C VAL A 182 -21.39 29.11 -21.29
N LYS A 183 -21.35 29.38 -22.59
CA LYS A 183 -20.51 28.65 -23.56
C LYS A 183 -19.55 29.62 -24.21
N PHE A 184 -18.28 29.28 -24.34
CA PHE A 184 -17.34 30.05 -25.17
C PHE A 184 -16.66 29.14 -26.19
N ILE A 185 -16.36 29.69 -27.37
CA ILE A 185 -15.71 28.95 -28.45
C ILE A 185 -14.22 28.86 -28.15
N ARG A 186 -13.74 27.66 -27.78
CA ARG A 186 -12.34 27.45 -27.40
C ARG A 186 -11.38 27.66 -28.57
N ASP A 187 -11.81 27.39 -29.81
CA ASP A 187 -10.97 27.59 -30.99
C ASP A 187 -10.74 29.09 -31.29
N ASP A 188 -11.59 30.00 -30.80
CA ASP A 188 -11.31 31.46 -30.83
C ASP A 188 -10.20 31.85 -29.84
N VAL A 189 -10.02 31.07 -28.76
CA VAL A 189 -8.96 31.27 -27.77
C VAL A 189 -7.64 30.77 -28.32
N ALA A 190 -7.62 29.54 -28.82
CA ALA A 190 -6.45 28.95 -29.46
C ALA A 190 -6.94 27.85 -30.40
N THR A 191 -6.60 27.97 -31.69
CA THR A 191 -6.96 26.96 -32.69
C THR A 191 -6.32 25.62 -32.34
N ASP A 192 -7.10 24.53 -32.40
CA ASP A 192 -6.58 23.18 -32.24
C ASP A 192 -5.81 22.68 -33.47
N ALA A 193 -4.82 23.44 -33.90
CA ALA A 193 -3.99 23.18 -35.06
C ALA A 193 -2.57 23.76 -34.83
N PRO A 194 -1.51 22.92 -34.83
CA PRO A 194 -0.16 23.34 -34.46
C PRO A 194 0.39 24.46 -35.37
N GLU A 195 0.05 24.43 -36.65
CA GLU A 195 0.47 25.41 -37.66
C GLU A 195 -0.18 26.79 -37.51
N ARG A 196 -1.19 26.92 -36.63
CA ARG A 196 -1.93 28.16 -36.34
C ARG A 196 -1.72 28.66 -34.91
N ARG A 197 -0.58 28.30 -34.29
CA ARG A 197 -0.24 28.68 -32.90
C ARG A 197 -0.27 30.19 -32.65
N ASP A 198 0.11 31.00 -33.64
CA ASP A 198 0.23 32.45 -33.49
C ASP A 198 -1.14 33.19 -33.56
N GLU A 199 -2.25 32.45 -33.61
CA GLU A 199 -3.60 33.00 -33.58
C GLU A 199 -4.17 33.07 -32.16
N GLY A 200 -5.27 33.82 -32.03
CA GLY A 200 -6.02 33.93 -30.77
C GLY A 200 -5.17 34.46 -29.62
N VAL A 201 -5.41 33.92 -28.43
CA VAL A 201 -4.72 34.29 -27.19
C VAL A 201 -3.26 33.86 -27.20
N LEU A 202 -2.90 32.72 -27.80
CA LEU A 202 -1.48 32.31 -27.88
C LEU A 202 -0.64 33.37 -28.62
N GLY A 203 -1.18 33.93 -29.71
CA GLY A 203 -0.56 35.05 -30.44
C GLY A 203 -0.43 36.36 -29.65
N LEU A 204 -1.22 36.56 -28.59
CA LEU A 204 -1.08 37.71 -27.67
C LEU A 204 0.10 37.55 -26.70
N TYR A 205 0.61 36.34 -26.53
CA TYR A 205 1.70 36.02 -25.61
C TYR A 205 2.89 35.33 -26.29
N PRO A 206 3.53 35.98 -27.28
CA PRO A 206 4.66 35.38 -28.00
C PRO A 206 5.88 35.10 -27.12
N ASP A 207 6.01 35.79 -25.99
CA ASP A 207 7.08 35.59 -24.99
C ASP A 207 6.90 34.30 -24.18
N TYR A 208 5.71 33.70 -24.21
CA TYR A 208 5.38 32.46 -23.50
C TYR A 208 5.32 31.30 -24.50
N GLN A 209 6.44 30.61 -24.65
CA GLN A 209 6.57 29.54 -25.65
C GLN A 209 6.32 28.13 -25.10
N ASP A 210 6.25 27.97 -23.78
CA ASP A 210 6.20 26.65 -23.12
C ASP A 210 4.79 26.13 -22.84
N TRP A 211 3.77 27.01 -22.80
CA TRP A 211 2.37 26.62 -22.63
C TRP A 211 1.68 26.14 -23.92
N GLY A 212 0.85 25.11 -23.76
CA GLY A 212 0.11 24.46 -24.84
C GLY A 212 -1.33 24.94 -24.99
N VAL A 213 -2.03 24.43 -26.00
CA VAL A 213 -3.42 24.80 -26.31
C VAL A 213 -4.39 24.50 -25.14
N ILE A 214 -4.19 23.42 -24.39
CA ILE A 214 -5.05 23.08 -23.23
C ILE A 214 -4.93 24.16 -22.14
N ALA A 215 -3.70 24.62 -21.87
CA ALA A 215 -3.44 25.69 -20.92
C ALA A 215 -4.01 27.03 -21.39
N ALA A 216 -3.94 27.33 -22.69
CA ALA A 216 -4.56 28.54 -23.26
C ALA A 216 -6.08 28.54 -23.09
N TRP A 217 -6.75 27.42 -23.38
CA TRP A 217 -8.18 27.26 -23.14
C TRP A 217 -8.55 27.38 -21.66
N ALA A 218 -7.74 26.81 -20.77
CA ALA A 218 -7.93 26.93 -19.33
C ALA A 218 -7.73 28.37 -18.83
N TRP A 219 -6.71 29.06 -19.34
CA TRP A 219 -6.42 30.45 -19.00
C TRP A 219 -7.56 31.40 -19.35
N ALA A 220 -8.26 31.17 -20.47
CA ALA A 220 -9.37 32.02 -20.92
C ALA A 220 -10.57 32.04 -19.95
N TYR A 221 -10.71 31.05 -19.05
CA TYR A 221 -11.69 31.13 -17.98
C TYR A 221 -11.43 32.30 -17.03
N GLN A 222 -10.18 32.70 -16.80
CA GLN A 222 -9.87 33.77 -15.85
C GLN A 222 -10.45 35.13 -16.27
N PRO A 223 -10.15 35.68 -17.48
CA PRO A 223 -10.74 36.92 -17.94
C PRO A 223 -12.25 36.81 -18.21
N LEU A 224 -12.73 35.62 -18.58
CA LEU A 224 -14.17 35.37 -18.72
C LEU A 224 -14.89 35.49 -17.37
N ILE A 225 -14.36 34.85 -16.32
CA ILE A 225 -14.89 34.96 -14.96
C ILE A 225 -14.79 36.40 -14.47
N ASP A 226 -13.68 37.12 -14.73
CA ASP A 226 -13.54 38.54 -14.40
C ASP A 226 -14.71 39.36 -14.98
N ALA A 227 -15.07 39.14 -16.25
CA ALA A 227 -16.19 39.84 -16.88
C ALA A 227 -17.58 39.38 -16.41
N LEU A 228 -17.73 38.09 -16.03
CA LEU A 228 -18.99 37.51 -15.60
C LEU A 228 -19.38 37.92 -14.17
N VAL A 229 -18.43 37.99 -13.23
CA VAL A 229 -18.73 38.33 -11.81
C VAL A 229 -19.17 39.77 -11.61
N ASP A 230 -18.94 40.62 -12.62
CA ASP A 230 -19.44 42.00 -12.68
C ASP A 230 -20.89 42.08 -13.19
N GLN A 231 -21.44 41.00 -13.74
CA GLN A 231 -22.83 40.95 -14.19
C GLN A 231 -23.79 40.82 -13.00
N PRO A 232 -24.89 41.60 -12.94
CA PRO A 232 -25.77 41.64 -11.77
C PRO A 232 -26.52 40.33 -11.52
N TYR A 233 -26.56 39.42 -12.50
CA TYR A 233 -27.26 38.15 -12.44
C TYR A 233 -26.37 36.95 -12.07
N VAL A 234 -25.07 37.18 -11.81
CA VAL A 234 -24.09 36.12 -11.49
C VAL A 234 -23.83 36.05 -9.99
N ASP A 235 -23.81 34.84 -9.43
CA ASP A 235 -23.33 34.56 -8.08
C ASP A 235 -21.82 34.24 -8.15
N ARG A 236 -21.00 35.15 -7.63
CA ARG A 236 -19.54 35.07 -7.70
C ARG A 236 -18.93 33.93 -6.88
N GLU A 237 -19.67 33.38 -5.92
CA GLU A 237 -19.21 32.28 -5.07
C GLU A 237 -19.60 30.90 -5.63
N LYS A 238 -20.43 30.86 -6.70
CA LYS A 238 -21.01 29.63 -7.25
C LYS A 238 -20.68 29.44 -8.72
N ILE A 239 -19.38 29.40 -9.01
CA ILE A 239 -18.84 29.22 -10.36
C ILE A 239 -18.46 27.76 -10.59
N VAL A 240 -18.97 27.18 -11.67
CA VAL A 240 -18.71 25.81 -12.10
C VAL A 240 -18.05 25.84 -13.47
N VAL A 241 -17.03 25.03 -13.69
CA VAL A 241 -16.42 24.87 -15.03
C VAL A 241 -16.54 23.44 -15.51
N THR A 242 -16.88 23.26 -16.78
CA THR A 242 -17.09 21.94 -17.40
C THR A 242 -16.57 21.92 -18.83
N GLY A 243 -16.37 20.71 -19.34
CA GLY A 243 -15.97 20.48 -20.72
C GLY A 243 -15.88 19.00 -21.03
N HIS A 244 -16.06 18.66 -22.29
CA HIS A 244 -16.03 17.29 -22.78
C HIS A 244 -14.70 16.98 -23.48
N SER A 245 -14.13 15.79 -23.24
CA SER A 245 -12.93 15.31 -23.93
C SER A 245 -11.74 16.25 -23.70
N ARG A 246 -11.14 16.78 -24.78
CA ARG A 246 -10.09 17.81 -24.68
C ARG A 246 -10.54 19.06 -23.93
N GLY A 247 -11.82 19.43 -24.03
CA GLY A 247 -12.38 20.51 -23.22
C GLY A 247 -12.49 20.15 -21.73
N GLY A 248 -12.64 18.87 -21.40
CA GLY A 248 -12.59 18.39 -20.02
C GLY A 248 -11.19 18.53 -19.41
N LYS A 249 -10.13 18.31 -20.21
CA LYS A 249 -8.74 18.58 -19.81
C LYS A 249 -8.54 20.06 -19.47
N ALA A 250 -9.07 20.96 -20.31
CA ALA A 250 -9.02 22.39 -20.08
C ALA A 250 -9.85 22.82 -18.86
N ALA A 251 -11.02 22.23 -18.63
CA ALA A 251 -11.84 22.51 -17.45
C ALA A 251 -11.14 22.07 -16.15
N LEU A 252 -10.50 20.90 -16.13
CA LEU A 252 -9.69 20.46 -14.99
C LEU A 252 -8.51 21.41 -14.75
N CYS A 253 -7.78 21.78 -15.81
CA CYS A 253 -6.69 22.75 -15.71
C CYS A 253 -7.17 24.11 -15.18
N ALA A 254 -8.30 24.64 -15.68
CA ALA A 254 -8.89 25.87 -15.16
C ALA A 254 -9.21 25.74 -13.67
N GLY A 255 -9.85 24.62 -13.29
CA GLY A 255 -10.12 24.26 -11.90
C GLY A 255 -8.87 24.29 -11.03
N ILE A 256 -7.74 23.74 -11.49
CA ILE A 256 -6.47 23.72 -10.75
C ILE A 256 -5.94 25.14 -10.48
N TYR A 257 -5.95 26.02 -11.49
CA TYR A 257 -5.25 27.31 -11.42
C TYR A 257 -6.11 28.52 -11.05
N ASP A 258 -7.44 28.42 -11.09
CA ASP A 258 -8.34 29.48 -10.65
C ASP A 258 -9.17 29.04 -9.43
N ASP A 259 -8.76 29.51 -8.26
CA ASP A 259 -9.35 29.14 -6.98
C ASP A 259 -10.75 29.73 -6.74
N ARG A 260 -11.24 30.60 -7.64
CA ARG A 260 -12.62 31.11 -7.63
C ARG A 260 -13.64 30.08 -8.11
N ILE A 261 -13.18 29.05 -8.82
CA ILE A 261 -14.03 27.97 -9.31
C ILE A 261 -14.42 27.10 -8.12
N ALA A 262 -15.71 27.08 -7.81
CA ALA A 262 -16.28 26.32 -6.71
C ALA A 262 -16.40 24.82 -7.03
N ILE A 263 -16.82 24.48 -8.26
CA ILE A 263 -16.94 23.10 -8.75
C ILE A 263 -16.19 22.94 -10.07
N THR A 264 -15.27 21.97 -10.10
CA THR A 264 -14.56 21.55 -11.31
C THR A 264 -15.22 20.30 -11.87
N ALA A 265 -15.66 20.31 -13.13
CA ALA A 265 -16.50 19.25 -13.71
C ALA A 265 -15.99 18.70 -15.06
N PRO A 266 -14.83 18.01 -15.10
CA PRO A 266 -14.34 17.40 -16.33
C PRO A 266 -15.21 16.21 -16.76
N ASN A 267 -15.60 16.16 -18.04
CA ASN A 267 -16.34 15.04 -18.63
C ASN A 267 -15.50 14.25 -19.64
N SER A 268 -15.41 12.92 -19.47
CA SER A 268 -14.71 11.99 -20.38
C SER A 268 -13.35 12.52 -20.85
N SER A 269 -12.56 13.03 -19.91
CA SER A 269 -11.41 13.87 -20.27
C SER A 269 -10.16 13.09 -20.66
N GLY A 270 -10.06 11.80 -20.35
CA GLY A 270 -8.95 10.93 -20.78
C GLY A 270 -7.57 11.31 -20.23
N ALA A 271 -6.53 10.81 -20.89
CA ALA A 271 -5.13 11.00 -20.47
C ALA A 271 -4.71 12.47 -20.61
N GLY A 272 -4.10 13.03 -19.56
CA GLY A 272 -3.83 14.48 -19.43
C GLY A 272 -5.03 15.29 -18.89
N GLY A 273 -6.10 14.59 -18.54
CA GLY A 273 -7.17 15.08 -17.69
C GLY A 273 -7.31 14.17 -16.48
N THR A 274 -8.38 13.39 -16.45
CA THR A 274 -8.79 12.58 -15.30
C THR A 274 -8.34 11.13 -15.33
N ALA A 275 -7.74 10.67 -16.44
CA ALA A 275 -7.29 9.28 -16.60
C ALA A 275 -5.77 9.15 -16.53
N SER A 276 -5.31 8.04 -15.95
CA SER A 276 -3.89 7.77 -15.76
C SER A 276 -3.08 7.76 -17.07
N TRP A 277 -1.84 8.26 -16.97
CA TRP A 277 -0.81 8.14 -18.01
C TRP A 277 -0.09 6.79 -18.01
N ARG A 278 -0.12 6.07 -16.89
CA ARG A 278 0.58 4.80 -16.67
C ARG A 278 -0.30 3.58 -16.86
N PHE A 279 -1.53 3.66 -16.35
CA PHE A 279 -2.38 2.49 -16.17
C PHE A 279 -3.54 2.46 -17.13
N PHE A 280 -3.68 1.32 -17.82
CA PHE A 280 -4.69 1.08 -18.85
C PHE A 280 -5.23 -0.34 -18.70
N ASP A 281 -6.45 -0.55 -19.18
CA ASP A 281 -6.94 -1.91 -19.47
C ASP A 281 -6.09 -2.49 -20.63
N PRO A 282 -5.40 -3.62 -20.44
CA PRO A 282 -4.49 -4.19 -21.44
C PRO A 282 -5.21 -4.66 -22.72
N ASP A 283 -6.51 -4.99 -22.61
CA ASP A 283 -7.30 -5.52 -23.73
C ASP A 283 -7.98 -4.42 -24.56
N ARG A 284 -7.71 -3.15 -24.22
CA ARG A 284 -8.39 -1.98 -24.79
C ARG A 284 -7.40 -1.01 -25.44
N PRO A 285 -7.87 -0.16 -26.36
CA PRO A 285 -7.06 0.93 -26.92
C PRO A 285 -6.52 1.85 -25.83
N GLN A 286 -5.25 2.25 -25.93
CA GLN A 286 -4.54 2.99 -24.88
C GLN A 286 -4.13 4.36 -25.40
N GLN A 287 -4.64 5.43 -24.80
CA GLN A 287 -4.23 6.81 -25.11
C GLN A 287 -2.89 7.12 -24.41
N ARG A 288 -1.77 6.76 -25.03
CA ARG A 288 -0.42 6.90 -24.43
C ARG A 288 0.23 8.24 -24.75
N LEU A 289 1.35 8.56 -24.10
CA LEU A 289 2.14 9.74 -24.46
C LEU A 289 2.63 9.69 -25.91
N THR A 290 2.96 8.50 -26.44
CA THR A 290 3.29 8.30 -27.86
C THR A 290 2.18 8.81 -28.79
N ASP A 291 0.91 8.57 -28.47
CA ASP A 291 -0.22 9.06 -29.25
C ASP A 291 -0.34 10.58 -29.19
N HIS A 292 -0.10 11.16 -28.01
CA HIS A 292 -0.09 12.60 -27.84
C HIS A 292 1.07 13.26 -28.59
N GLN A 293 2.26 12.68 -28.57
CA GLN A 293 3.41 13.17 -29.33
C GLN A 293 3.11 13.20 -30.84
N GLN A 294 2.48 12.14 -31.36
CA GLN A 294 2.22 12.02 -32.80
C GLN A 294 1.09 12.94 -33.30
N ARG A 295 0.05 13.14 -32.50
CA ARG A 295 -1.20 13.78 -32.96
C ARG A 295 -1.50 15.13 -32.31
N HIS A 296 -0.99 15.34 -31.09
CA HIS A 296 -1.48 16.37 -30.18
C HIS A 296 -0.36 17.02 -29.36
N ALA A 297 0.88 17.07 -29.87
CA ALA A 297 2.01 17.63 -29.14
C ALA A 297 1.80 19.10 -28.76
N HIS A 298 1.08 19.86 -29.60
CA HIS A 298 0.73 21.27 -29.37
C HIS A 298 -0.23 21.51 -28.19
N TRP A 299 -0.84 20.47 -27.64
CA TRP A 299 -1.69 20.59 -26.45
C TRP A 299 -0.91 20.87 -25.17
N TRP A 300 0.38 20.51 -25.15
CA TRP A 300 1.18 20.37 -23.95
C TRP A 300 2.47 21.19 -24.02
N THR A 301 3.17 21.27 -22.89
CA THR A 301 4.57 21.73 -22.90
C THR A 301 5.46 20.73 -23.66
N PRO A 302 6.48 21.19 -24.42
CA PRO A 302 7.45 20.30 -25.05
C PRO A 302 8.12 19.33 -24.06
N ARG A 303 8.26 19.73 -22.77
CA ARG A 303 8.86 18.88 -21.73
C ARG A 303 8.08 17.59 -21.49
N LEU A 304 6.75 17.59 -21.64
CA LEU A 304 5.98 16.35 -21.47
C LEU A 304 6.42 15.28 -22.48
N MET A 305 6.83 15.71 -23.68
CA MET A 305 7.23 14.79 -24.75
C MET A 305 8.58 14.11 -24.50
N THR A 306 9.38 14.58 -23.54
CA THR A 306 10.63 13.89 -23.15
C THR A 306 10.36 12.63 -22.34
N PHE A 307 9.12 12.42 -21.88
CA PHE A 307 8.71 11.22 -21.14
C PHE A 307 8.18 10.08 -22.03
N VAL A 308 8.13 10.28 -23.34
CA VAL A 308 7.68 9.23 -24.27
C VAL A 308 8.60 8.01 -24.17
N GLY A 309 8.04 6.85 -23.82
CA GLY A 309 8.79 5.61 -23.61
C GLY A 309 9.45 5.48 -22.23
N GLN A 310 9.22 6.44 -21.34
CA GLN A 310 9.66 6.46 -19.95
C GLN A 310 8.57 7.09 -19.05
N GLU A 311 7.31 6.72 -19.31
CA GLU A 311 6.13 7.19 -18.59
C GLU A 311 6.19 6.89 -17.08
N ASP A 312 6.92 5.83 -16.70
CA ASP A 312 7.22 5.48 -15.30
C ASP A 312 7.97 6.60 -14.56
N ARG A 313 8.76 7.41 -15.25
CA ARG A 313 9.51 8.54 -14.67
C ARG A 313 8.70 9.83 -14.52
N LEU A 314 7.44 9.88 -14.97
CA LEU A 314 6.62 11.09 -14.81
C LEU A 314 6.52 11.46 -13.31
N PRO A 315 6.79 12.69 -12.89
CA PRO A 315 6.67 13.03 -11.47
C PRO A 315 5.22 13.28 -11.02
N MET A 316 4.25 13.06 -11.92
CA MET A 316 2.82 13.25 -11.70
C MET A 316 2.01 12.15 -12.39
N ASP A 317 0.75 12.00 -11.99
CA ASP A 317 -0.27 11.31 -12.78
C ASP A 317 -1.64 11.98 -12.58
N ALA A 318 -2.72 11.47 -13.17
CA ALA A 318 -4.04 12.11 -13.13
C ALA A 318 -4.59 12.31 -11.71
N HIS A 319 -4.24 11.48 -10.73
CA HIS A 319 -4.60 11.69 -9.33
C HIS A 319 -3.88 12.90 -8.72
N THR A 320 -2.68 13.25 -9.18
CA THR A 320 -1.98 14.50 -8.83
C THR A 320 -2.77 15.72 -9.31
N LEU A 321 -3.34 15.67 -10.52
CA LEU A 321 -4.17 16.75 -11.07
C LEU A 321 -5.47 16.92 -10.26
N ARG A 322 -6.09 15.80 -9.87
CA ARG A 322 -7.28 15.80 -8.99
C ARG A 322 -6.96 16.37 -7.63
N ALA A 323 -5.85 15.93 -7.02
CA ALA A 323 -5.37 16.43 -5.74
C ALA A 323 -5.15 17.95 -5.80
N ALA A 324 -4.59 18.50 -6.89
CA ALA A 324 -4.39 19.95 -7.03
C ALA A 324 -5.70 20.79 -7.03
N VAL A 325 -6.89 20.17 -7.14
CA VAL A 325 -8.20 20.83 -6.93
C VAL A 325 -8.59 20.86 -5.45
N ALA A 326 -8.16 19.88 -4.65
CA ALA A 326 -8.54 19.73 -3.25
C ALA A 326 -8.18 20.97 -2.40
N PRO A 327 -9.03 21.35 -1.43
CA PRO A 327 -10.25 20.67 -1.01
C PRO A 327 -11.52 21.11 -1.77
N ARG A 328 -11.40 21.78 -2.93
CA ARG A 328 -12.59 22.24 -3.69
C ARG A 328 -13.28 21.09 -4.40
N MET A 329 -14.55 21.30 -4.73
CA MET A 329 -15.42 20.28 -5.28
C MET A 329 -15.00 19.86 -6.69
N LEU A 330 -14.95 18.55 -6.92
CA LEU A 330 -14.60 17.92 -8.18
C LEU A 330 -15.61 16.81 -8.52
N ILE A 331 -16.38 17.00 -9.59
CA ILE A 331 -17.26 15.96 -10.14
C ILE A 331 -16.72 15.50 -11.50
N ASN A 332 -16.37 14.23 -11.61
CA ASN A 332 -15.98 13.66 -12.88
C ASN A 332 -17.10 12.79 -13.44
N THR A 333 -17.74 13.24 -14.51
CA THR A 333 -18.69 12.43 -15.29
C THR A 333 -17.95 11.67 -16.40
N HIS A 334 -18.21 10.36 -16.57
CA HIS A 334 -17.48 9.52 -17.52
C HIS A 334 -18.36 8.38 -18.07
N ALA A 335 -18.03 7.91 -19.27
CA ALA A 335 -18.74 6.82 -19.95
C ALA A 335 -18.01 5.47 -19.84
N ARG A 336 -18.73 4.39 -19.49
CA ARG A 336 -18.14 3.06 -19.28
C ARG A 336 -17.51 2.43 -20.53
N HIS A 337 -18.01 2.75 -21.73
CA HIS A 337 -17.49 2.19 -22.99
C HIS A 337 -16.57 3.14 -23.74
N ASP A 338 -16.13 4.23 -23.12
CA ASP A 338 -15.20 5.20 -23.69
C ASP A 338 -13.75 4.74 -23.52
N TRP A 339 -13.44 3.57 -24.09
CA TRP A 339 -12.17 2.87 -23.88
C TRP A 339 -10.94 3.73 -24.19
N TRP A 340 -11.04 4.61 -25.20
CA TRP A 340 -9.97 5.53 -25.55
C TRP A 340 -9.68 6.56 -24.46
N ALA A 341 -10.71 7.05 -23.74
CA ALA A 341 -10.53 7.95 -22.61
C ALA A 341 -10.18 7.21 -21.30
N ASN A 342 -9.85 5.92 -21.39
CA ASN A 342 -9.31 5.13 -20.29
C ASN A 342 -10.19 5.18 -19.02
N PRO A 343 -11.39 4.56 -19.05
CA PRO A 343 -12.29 4.54 -17.90
C PRO A 343 -11.63 3.84 -16.69
N TYR A 344 -10.85 2.79 -16.94
CA TYR A 344 -10.04 2.10 -15.93
C TYR A 344 -9.07 3.06 -15.21
N GLY A 345 -8.19 3.73 -15.97
CA GLY A 345 -7.25 4.69 -15.40
C GLY A 345 -7.92 5.92 -14.81
N THR A 346 -9.15 6.24 -15.19
CA THR A 346 -9.95 7.31 -14.56
C THR A 346 -10.44 6.90 -13.18
N ALA A 347 -11.00 5.70 -13.05
CA ALA A 347 -11.44 5.15 -11.77
C ALA A 347 -10.25 5.02 -10.81
N LEU A 348 -9.14 4.47 -11.29
CA LEU A 348 -7.90 4.34 -10.54
C LEU A 348 -7.39 5.69 -10.02
N ALA A 349 -7.32 6.70 -10.90
CA ALA A 349 -6.87 8.03 -10.51
C ALA A 349 -7.82 8.74 -9.53
N HIS A 350 -9.13 8.49 -9.61
CA HIS A 350 -10.09 9.00 -8.63
C HIS A 350 -9.81 8.40 -7.25
N LEU A 351 -9.70 7.06 -7.18
CA LEU A 351 -9.41 6.35 -5.93
C LEU A 351 -8.06 6.77 -5.34
N ALA A 352 -7.03 6.95 -6.16
CA ALA A 352 -5.71 7.38 -5.71
C ALA A 352 -5.64 8.85 -5.25
N ALA A 353 -6.62 9.68 -5.62
CA ALA A 353 -6.72 11.05 -5.13
C ALA A 353 -7.59 11.17 -3.86
N GLN A 354 -8.53 10.24 -3.67
CA GLN A 354 -9.53 10.30 -2.60
C GLN A 354 -8.95 10.48 -1.19
N PRO A 355 -7.85 9.83 -0.81
CA PRO A 355 -7.36 9.96 0.56
C PRO A 355 -6.75 11.33 0.85
N ILE A 356 -6.36 12.11 -0.18
CA ILE A 356 -5.99 13.52 0.01
C ILE A 356 -7.22 14.35 0.38
N PHE A 357 -8.38 14.06 -0.22
CA PHE A 357 -9.64 14.71 0.14
C PHE A 357 -10.05 14.33 1.58
N GLU A 358 -9.97 13.05 1.95
CA GLU A 358 -10.24 12.56 3.32
C GLU A 358 -9.31 13.20 4.35
N TRP A 359 -8.00 13.24 4.06
CA TRP A 359 -7.00 13.85 4.94
C TRP A 359 -7.23 15.35 5.19
N LEU A 360 -7.91 16.04 4.26
CA LEU A 360 -8.30 17.43 4.39
C LEU A 360 -9.70 17.63 4.99
N GLY A 361 -10.39 16.56 5.39
CA GLY A 361 -11.78 16.60 5.88
C GLY A 361 -12.79 17.02 4.80
N ALA A 362 -12.52 16.60 3.55
CA ALA A 362 -13.27 16.95 2.35
C ALA A 362 -13.66 15.69 1.56
N GLU A 363 -13.91 14.57 2.24
CA GLU A 363 -14.18 13.25 1.65
C GLU A 363 -15.30 13.27 0.60
N ASP A 364 -16.36 14.04 0.83
CA ASP A 364 -17.52 14.16 -0.07
C ASP A 364 -17.30 15.16 -1.22
N HIS A 365 -16.13 15.81 -1.30
CA HIS A 365 -15.88 16.85 -2.29
C HIS A 365 -15.34 16.31 -3.62
N GLN A 366 -14.94 15.04 -3.69
CA GLN A 366 -14.57 14.39 -4.94
C GLN A 366 -15.57 13.29 -5.27
N VAL A 367 -16.24 13.41 -6.42
CA VAL A 367 -17.24 12.42 -6.86
C VAL A 367 -17.05 12.00 -8.31
N LEU A 368 -17.57 10.81 -8.62
CA LEU A 368 -17.50 10.19 -9.93
C LEU A 368 -18.90 9.74 -10.36
N HIS A 369 -19.30 10.09 -11.58
CA HIS A 369 -20.56 9.64 -12.18
C HIS A 369 -20.27 8.82 -13.42
N TRP A 370 -20.93 7.67 -13.51
CA TRP A 370 -20.79 6.75 -14.63
C TRP A 370 -22.10 6.58 -15.37
N ARG A 371 -21.98 6.61 -16.69
CA ARG A 371 -23.06 6.25 -17.59
C ARG A 371 -22.65 5.18 -18.59
N ASP A 372 -23.63 4.48 -19.13
CA ASP A 372 -23.41 3.61 -20.26
C ASP A 372 -23.25 4.41 -21.56
N GLY A 373 -22.61 3.78 -22.55
CA GLY A 373 -22.39 4.35 -23.88
C GLY A 373 -20.95 4.81 -24.12
N GLY A 374 -20.72 5.44 -25.28
CA GLY A 374 -19.39 5.85 -25.76
C GLY A 374 -19.03 7.31 -25.46
N HIS A 375 -18.02 7.83 -26.16
CA HIS A 375 -17.41 9.16 -25.98
C HIS A 375 -18.37 10.32 -26.31
N ALA A 376 -19.06 10.84 -25.30
CA ALA A 376 -19.98 11.98 -25.40
C ALA A 376 -20.16 12.66 -24.03
N GLN A 377 -20.83 13.81 -24.00
CA GLN A 377 -21.44 14.35 -22.78
C GLN A 377 -22.95 14.40 -23.02
N ASN A 378 -23.72 13.49 -22.41
CA ASN A 378 -25.14 13.34 -22.69
C ASN A 378 -26.02 13.83 -21.53
N GLU A 379 -27.33 13.58 -21.63
CA GLU A 379 -28.32 14.00 -20.64
C GLU A 379 -28.01 13.47 -19.22
N ALA A 380 -27.55 12.22 -19.10
CA ALA A 380 -27.19 11.64 -17.80
C ALA A 380 -26.01 12.38 -17.15
N ASP A 381 -24.97 12.71 -17.93
CA ASP A 381 -23.83 13.48 -17.42
C ASP A 381 -24.25 14.89 -16.96
N TRP A 382 -25.13 15.55 -17.72
CA TRP A 382 -25.64 16.88 -17.37
C TRP A 382 -26.53 16.84 -16.15
N GLN A 383 -27.43 15.86 -16.07
CA GLN A 383 -28.31 15.64 -14.93
C GLN A 383 -27.47 15.45 -13.66
N ALA A 384 -26.47 14.56 -13.70
CA ALA A 384 -25.57 14.32 -12.58
C ALA A 384 -24.80 15.58 -12.16
N LEU A 385 -24.32 16.38 -13.12
CA LEU A 385 -23.65 17.65 -12.82
C LEU A 385 -24.60 18.64 -12.12
N PHE A 386 -25.83 18.82 -12.63
CA PHE A 386 -26.79 19.72 -12.01
C PHE A 386 -27.23 19.24 -10.63
N ASP A 387 -27.42 17.95 -10.47
CA ASP A 387 -27.78 17.31 -9.20
C ASP A 387 -26.68 17.50 -8.14
N PHE A 388 -25.41 17.37 -8.54
CA PHE A 388 -24.27 17.65 -7.65
C PHE A 388 -24.16 19.15 -7.31
N CYS A 389 -24.34 20.03 -8.29
CA CYS A 389 -24.36 21.47 -8.02
C CYS A 389 -25.51 21.82 -7.07
N ASP A 390 -26.65 21.17 -7.22
CA ASP A 390 -27.84 21.39 -6.39
C ASP A 390 -27.64 20.90 -4.95
N SER A 391 -26.96 19.78 -4.75
CA SER A 391 -26.61 19.30 -3.41
C SER A 391 -25.61 20.23 -2.73
N VAL A 392 -24.58 20.67 -3.46
CA VAL A 392 -23.53 21.55 -2.91
C VAL A 392 -24.06 22.96 -2.62
N PHE A 393 -24.74 23.59 -3.58
CA PHE A 393 -25.12 25.01 -3.49
C PHE A 393 -26.44 25.26 -2.79
N PHE A 394 -27.31 24.25 -2.72
CA PHE A 394 -28.68 24.39 -2.20
C PHE A 394 -29.08 23.28 -1.22
N GLN A 395 -28.18 22.35 -0.87
CA GLN A 395 -28.44 21.25 0.07
C GLN A 395 -29.65 20.40 -0.33
N LYS A 396 -29.91 20.26 -1.63
CA LYS A 396 -30.97 19.37 -2.13
C LYS A 396 -30.53 17.92 -2.01
N ALA A 397 -31.48 17.04 -1.69
CA ALA A 397 -31.25 15.60 -1.71
C ALA A 397 -31.02 15.13 -3.16
N VAL A 398 -30.16 14.13 -3.32
CA VAL A 398 -29.83 13.53 -4.61
C VAL A 398 -30.41 12.12 -4.64
N GLU A 399 -31.18 11.79 -5.67
CA GLU A 399 -31.80 10.46 -5.79
C GLU A 399 -30.80 9.42 -6.30
N GLU A 400 -29.88 9.82 -7.19
CA GLU A 400 -28.78 8.98 -7.64
C GLU A 400 -27.56 9.13 -6.73
N ALA A 401 -27.02 8.00 -6.28
CA ALA A 401 -25.70 8.00 -5.65
C ALA A 401 -24.64 8.36 -6.69
N PHE A 402 -23.77 9.31 -6.38
CA PHE A 402 -22.52 9.45 -7.12
C PHE A 402 -21.69 8.21 -6.84
N ALA A 403 -21.57 7.35 -7.85
CA ALA A 403 -21.04 6.01 -7.69
C ALA A 403 -19.56 6.05 -7.30
N ILE A 404 -19.24 5.52 -6.11
CA ILE A 404 -17.90 5.04 -5.82
C ILE A 404 -17.78 3.65 -6.48
N ASN A 405 -16.89 3.59 -7.46
CA ASN A 405 -16.51 2.43 -8.26
C ASN A 405 -17.61 1.81 -9.17
N PRO A 406 -17.51 1.92 -10.52
CA PRO A 406 -18.45 1.30 -11.47
C PRO A 406 -18.28 -0.21 -11.61
N HIS A 407 -17.26 -0.77 -10.96
CA HIS A 407 -16.88 -2.17 -10.98
C HIS A 407 -16.72 -2.69 -9.54
N PRO A 408 -17.76 -2.62 -8.68
CA PRO A 408 -17.67 -3.04 -7.28
C PRO A 408 -17.39 -4.54 -7.15
N ASP A 409 -17.80 -5.33 -8.14
CA ASP A 409 -17.58 -6.77 -8.26
C ASP A 409 -16.23 -7.14 -8.88
N GLN A 410 -15.45 -6.16 -9.34
CA GLN A 410 -14.07 -6.41 -9.80
C GLN A 410 -13.07 -5.70 -8.91
N TYR A 411 -13.50 -4.66 -8.18
CA TYR A 411 -12.59 -3.90 -7.35
C TYR A 411 -13.09 -3.43 -5.96
N ARG A 412 -12.66 -4.08 -4.87
CA ARG A 412 -12.59 -3.47 -3.51
C ARG A 412 -11.23 -2.85 -3.19
N PHE A 413 -11.19 -1.56 -2.85
CA PHE A 413 -9.98 -0.80 -2.49
C PHE A 413 -9.67 -0.91 -0.99
N ASP A 414 -8.38 -0.91 -0.61
CA ASP A 414 -7.93 -0.80 0.78
C ASP A 414 -7.32 0.60 1.02
N THR A 415 -8.11 1.49 1.64
CA THR A 415 -7.69 2.85 2.02
C THR A 415 -6.59 2.86 3.09
N SER A 416 -6.47 1.81 3.91
CA SER A 416 -5.51 1.78 5.02
C SER A 416 -4.07 1.54 4.54
N LEU A 417 -3.89 0.66 3.53
CA LEU A 417 -2.60 0.41 2.91
C LEU A 417 -2.13 1.63 2.08
N PHE A 418 -3.07 2.34 1.46
CA PHE A 418 -2.81 3.62 0.80
C PHE A 418 -2.29 4.67 1.79
N LEU A 419 -2.99 4.89 2.90
CA LEU A 419 -2.63 5.93 3.88
C LEU A 419 -1.26 5.65 4.52
N TYR A 420 -0.97 4.38 4.79
CA TYR A 420 0.35 3.94 5.26
C TYR A 420 1.46 4.23 4.23
N ARG A 421 1.29 3.86 2.95
CA ARG A 421 2.28 4.17 1.89
C ARG A 421 2.42 5.68 1.67
N ALA A 422 1.31 6.41 1.72
CA ALA A 422 1.30 7.87 1.61
C ALA A 422 2.07 8.55 2.77
N SER A 423 1.97 8.01 3.99
CA SER A 423 2.66 8.51 5.18
C SER A 423 4.14 8.10 5.26
N THR A 424 4.55 7.04 4.57
CA THR A 424 5.92 6.47 4.61
C THR A 424 6.78 6.83 3.40
N GLY A 425 6.23 7.51 2.39
CA GLY A 425 6.94 7.92 1.17
C GLY A 425 7.17 6.79 0.16
N LEU A 426 6.58 5.62 0.38
CA LEU A 426 6.63 4.52 -0.57
C LEU A 426 5.74 4.82 -1.80
N PRO A 427 6.12 4.39 -3.02
CA PRO A 427 5.26 4.51 -4.19
C PRO A 427 3.92 3.79 -3.97
N ILE A 428 2.82 4.41 -4.43
CA ILE A 428 1.50 3.79 -4.44
C ILE A 428 1.52 2.72 -5.53
N SER A 429 1.32 1.46 -5.18
CA SER A 429 1.36 0.39 -6.16
C SER A 429 0.00 0.32 -6.89
N PRO A 430 -0.06 0.19 -8.23
CA PRO A 430 -1.30 -0.16 -8.94
C PRO A 430 -1.87 -1.52 -8.50
N TYR A 431 -1.11 -2.28 -7.72
CA TYR A 431 -1.45 -3.58 -7.18
C TYR A 431 -1.92 -3.52 -5.71
N ASP A 432 -2.04 -2.32 -5.13
CA ASP A 432 -2.83 -2.05 -3.92
C ASP A 432 -4.35 -2.04 -4.25
N PHE A 433 -4.69 -2.36 -5.51
CA PHE A 433 -6.02 -2.49 -6.05
C PHE A 433 -6.30 -3.96 -6.40
N PRO A 434 -7.56 -4.38 -6.28
CA PRO A 434 -7.97 -5.74 -5.94
C PRO A 434 -7.77 -6.80 -7.02
N TYR A 435 -7.53 -7.99 -6.48
CA TYR A 435 -7.39 -9.29 -7.09
C TYR A 435 -8.52 -9.66 -8.04
N GLY A 436 -8.16 -10.30 -9.16
CA GLY A 436 -9.14 -10.96 -10.02
C GLY A 436 -8.60 -11.36 -11.39
N TYR A 437 -7.60 -10.65 -11.92
CA TYR A 437 -7.00 -10.97 -13.22
C TYR A 437 -5.60 -11.55 -13.09
N PRO A 438 -5.17 -12.45 -14.00
CA PRO A 438 -3.75 -12.76 -14.15
C PRO A 438 -3.01 -11.44 -14.33
N PHE A 439 -2.13 -11.11 -13.37
CA PHE A 439 -1.33 -9.90 -13.45
C PHE A 439 -0.57 -9.95 -14.79
N PRO A 440 -0.67 -8.90 -15.63
CA PRO A 440 0.11 -8.87 -16.86
C PRO A 440 1.58 -8.96 -16.49
N ASP A 441 2.35 -9.70 -17.29
CA ASP A 441 3.79 -9.84 -17.09
C ASP A 441 4.43 -8.47 -16.89
N TYR A 442 5.08 -8.26 -15.75
CA TYR A 442 5.84 -7.04 -15.44
C TYR A 442 7.33 -7.39 -15.36
N PRO A 443 8.23 -6.47 -15.75
CA PRO A 443 9.65 -6.80 -15.76
C PRO A 443 10.16 -7.06 -14.34
N LEU A 444 10.60 -8.28 -14.03
CA LEU A 444 10.96 -8.67 -12.65
C LEU A 444 12.36 -8.20 -12.20
N ALA A 445 13.10 -7.49 -13.05
CA ALA A 445 14.45 -7.00 -12.75
C ALA A 445 15.39 -8.10 -12.20
N GLY A 446 15.25 -9.33 -12.71
CA GLY A 446 16.04 -10.48 -12.26
C GLY A 446 15.48 -11.24 -11.06
N ALA A 447 14.37 -10.80 -10.46
CA ALA A 447 13.64 -11.57 -9.46
C ALA A 447 12.93 -12.78 -10.08
N SER A 448 12.65 -13.79 -9.25
CA SER A 448 11.84 -14.94 -9.67
C SER A 448 10.39 -14.53 -9.90
N HIS A 449 9.76 -15.10 -10.93
CA HIS A 449 8.33 -14.90 -11.11
C HIS A 449 7.61 -15.60 -9.96
N PRO A 450 6.66 -14.95 -9.27
CA PRO A 450 5.70 -15.69 -8.47
C PRO A 450 4.96 -16.58 -9.46
N ARG A 451 5.31 -17.87 -9.56
CA ARG A 451 4.65 -18.79 -10.50
C ARG A 451 3.17 -18.69 -10.19
N GLN A 452 2.35 -18.16 -11.10
CA GLN A 452 0.92 -17.87 -10.86
C GLN A 452 0.20 -19.09 -10.26
N SER A 453 0.21 -19.28 -8.94
CA SER A 453 -0.43 -20.32 -8.14
C SER A 453 -0.69 -21.69 -8.82
N SER A 454 0.20 -22.15 -9.71
CA SER A 454 -0.27 -22.96 -10.84
C SER A 454 -0.41 -24.45 -10.57
N ASP A 455 -0.22 -24.94 -9.35
CA ASP A 455 -0.41 -26.38 -9.07
C ASP A 455 -1.41 -26.67 -7.94
N TYR A 456 -1.52 -25.81 -6.92
CA TYR A 456 -2.53 -26.00 -5.87
C TYR A 456 -3.86 -25.28 -6.14
N MET A 457 -3.90 -24.33 -7.09
CA MET A 457 -5.11 -23.59 -7.45
C MET A 457 -5.77 -24.07 -8.75
N ARG A 458 -5.07 -24.88 -9.55
CA ARG A 458 -5.64 -25.48 -10.78
C ARG A 458 -6.67 -26.57 -10.50
N ARG A 459 -6.68 -27.12 -9.29
CA ARG A 459 -7.58 -28.20 -8.87
C ARG A 459 -7.91 -28.09 -7.40
N GLU A 460 -9.03 -28.67 -7.01
CA GLU A 460 -9.37 -28.85 -5.60
C GLU A 460 -8.24 -29.63 -4.89
N PRO A 461 -7.78 -29.16 -3.72
CA PRO A 461 -6.72 -29.81 -2.96
C PRO A 461 -7.21 -31.14 -2.40
N ARG A 462 -6.32 -32.15 -2.34
CA ARG A 462 -6.68 -33.43 -1.73
C ARG A 462 -6.70 -33.26 -0.20
N PRO A 463 -7.38 -34.14 0.55
CA PRO A 463 -7.43 -34.04 2.01
C PRO A 463 -6.06 -34.11 2.71
N ARG A 464 -5.04 -34.66 2.04
CA ARG A 464 -3.66 -34.70 2.55
C ARG A 464 -2.86 -33.41 2.32
N ASP A 465 -3.33 -32.52 1.46
CA ASP A 465 -2.68 -31.25 1.11
C ASP A 465 -3.15 -30.16 2.11
N VAL A 466 -3.01 -30.43 3.42
CA VAL A 466 -3.70 -29.72 4.52
C VAL A 466 -3.49 -28.20 4.48
N LYS A 467 -2.26 -27.75 4.23
CA LYS A 467 -1.89 -26.33 4.13
C LYS A 467 -2.75 -25.58 3.10
N ARG A 468 -3.23 -26.26 2.05
CA ARG A 468 -3.91 -25.66 0.90
C ARG A 468 -5.43 -25.67 1.00
N LEU A 469 -6.02 -26.38 1.96
CA LEU A 469 -7.47 -26.53 2.06
C LEU A 469 -8.18 -25.17 2.21
N GLY A 470 -7.78 -24.40 3.23
CA GLY A 470 -8.34 -23.07 3.46
C GLY A 470 -7.90 -22.05 2.41
N GLN A 471 -6.63 -22.07 1.99
CA GLN A 471 -6.10 -21.16 0.97
C GLN A 471 -6.84 -21.28 -0.37
N TYR A 472 -7.22 -22.50 -0.75
CA TYR A 472 -8.01 -22.76 -1.96
C TYR A 472 -9.38 -22.09 -1.88
N ALA A 473 -10.12 -22.30 -0.78
CA ALA A 473 -11.40 -21.66 -0.56
C ALA A 473 -11.28 -20.13 -0.53
N LEU A 474 -10.25 -19.60 0.16
CA LEU A 474 -9.99 -18.17 0.23
C LEU A 474 -9.76 -17.56 -1.15
N ARG A 475 -8.98 -18.19 -2.03
CA ARG A 475 -8.80 -17.66 -3.39
C ARG A 475 -10.07 -17.70 -4.20
N LEU A 476 -10.88 -18.76 -4.10
CA LEU A 476 -12.18 -18.79 -4.77
C LEU A 476 -13.02 -17.59 -4.33
N ILE A 477 -13.02 -17.27 -3.05
CA ILE A 477 -13.68 -16.07 -2.52
C ILE A 477 -13.07 -14.78 -3.09
N GLN A 478 -11.74 -14.66 -3.14
CA GLN A 478 -11.03 -13.49 -3.65
C GLN A 478 -11.15 -13.30 -5.17
N THR A 479 -11.63 -14.30 -5.90
CA THR A 479 -11.82 -14.26 -7.36
C THR A 479 -13.30 -14.32 -7.74
N ASP A 480 -14.17 -13.84 -6.84
CA ASP A 480 -15.63 -13.76 -6.99
C ASP A 480 -16.33 -15.10 -7.27
N ARG A 481 -15.70 -16.19 -6.86
CA ARG A 481 -16.21 -17.57 -6.94
C ARG A 481 -16.66 -18.08 -5.58
N SER A 482 -17.22 -17.20 -4.75
CA SER A 482 -17.72 -17.53 -3.40
C SER A 482 -18.77 -18.65 -3.38
N GLN A 483 -19.57 -18.78 -4.44
CA GLN A 483 -20.51 -19.91 -4.58
C GLN A 483 -19.79 -21.26 -4.72
N GLU A 484 -18.66 -21.29 -5.44
CA GLU A 484 -17.82 -22.49 -5.56
C GLU A 484 -17.09 -22.78 -4.25
N ALA A 485 -16.63 -21.75 -3.53
CA ALA A 485 -16.05 -21.91 -2.21
C ALA A 485 -17.05 -22.51 -1.21
N LEU A 486 -18.30 -22.05 -1.25
CA LEU A 486 -19.39 -22.58 -0.43
C LEU A 486 -19.70 -24.06 -0.75
N ARG A 487 -19.71 -24.42 -2.04
CA ARG A 487 -19.85 -25.82 -2.48
C ARG A 487 -18.69 -26.66 -1.94
N TYR A 488 -17.45 -26.25 -2.24
CA TYR A 488 -16.23 -26.95 -1.84
C TYR A 488 -16.17 -27.20 -0.33
N THR A 489 -16.37 -26.16 0.48
CA THR A 489 -16.33 -26.28 1.95
C THR A 489 -17.45 -27.18 2.49
N SER A 490 -18.64 -27.14 1.89
CA SER A 490 -19.77 -27.98 2.32
C SER A 490 -19.57 -29.45 1.96
N GLU A 491 -19.08 -29.74 0.75
CA GLU A 491 -18.76 -31.10 0.30
C GLU A 491 -17.62 -31.68 1.16
N TYR A 492 -16.57 -30.89 1.44
CA TYR A 492 -15.47 -31.34 2.30
C TYR A 492 -15.94 -31.73 3.70
N LEU A 493 -16.76 -30.90 4.35
CA LEU A 493 -17.33 -31.18 5.69
C LEU A 493 -18.20 -32.45 5.69
N GLN A 494 -18.86 -32.75 4.58
CA GLN A 494 -19.68 -33.96 4.44
C GLN A 494 -18.83 -35.21 4.21
N GLU A 495 -17.79 -35.13 3.39
CA GLU A 495 -16.94 -36.27 3.00
C GLU A 495 -15.88 -36.61 4.05
N HIS A 496 -15.47 -35.63 4.86
CA HIS A 496 -14.36 -35.75 5.81
C HIS A 496 -14.71 -35.21 7.21
N PRO A 497 -15.81 -35.69 7.84
CA PRO A 497 -16.25 -35.15 9.13
C PRO A 497 -15.19 -35.30 10.22
N GLY A 498 -14.94 -34.22 10.97
CA GLY A 498 -13.95 -34.16 12.05
C GLY A 498 -12.52 -33.90 11.59
N ARG A 499 -12.29 -33.58 10.31
CA ARG A 499 -10.95 -33.34 9.76
C ARG A 499 -10.85 -31.90 9.27
N HIS A 500 -10.18 -31.02 10.03
CA HIS A 500 -10.08 -29.59 9.72
C HIS A 500 -11.43 -28.88 9.59
N ASP A 501 -12.45 -29.36 10.31
CA ASP A 501 -13.78 -28.75 10.35
C ASP A 501 -13.69 -27.28 10.74
N GLN A 502 -12.73 -26.91 11.61
CA GLN A 502 -12.48 -25.52 12.00
C GLN A 502 -12.15 -24.61 10.80
N GLU A 503 -11.25 -25.04 9.91
CA GLU A 503 -10.84 -24.25 8.75
C GLU A 503 -11.95 -24.20 7.70
N MET A 504 -12.66 -25.30 7.50
CA MET A 504 -13.75 -25.37 6.53
C MET A 504 -14.96 -24.55 6.97
N LEU A 505 -15.32 -24.56 8.25
CA LEU A 505 -16.39 -23.72 8.78
C LEU A 505 -16.01 -22.23 8.78
N PHE A 506 -14.74 -21.91 9.05
CA PHE A 506 -14.23 -20.53 8.91
C PHE A 506 -14.38 -20.03 7.46
N MET A 507 -13.90 -20.81 6.48
CA MET A 507 -14.01 -20.45 5.06
C MET A 507 -15.46 -20.44 4.55
N LYS A 508 -16.30 -21.35 5.05
CA LYS A 508 -17.73 -21.37 4.72
C LYS A 508 -18.46 -20.14 5.24
N THR A 509 -18.11 -19.69 6.45
CA THR A 509 -18.62 -18.42 7.01
C THR A 509 -18.24 -17.26 6.10
N LEU A 510 -16.99 -17.22 5.65
CA LEU A 510 -16.49 -16.19 4.75
C LEU A 510 -17.21 -16.21 3.39
N ALA A 511 -17.42 -17.40 2.82
CA ALA A 511 -18.15 -17.58 1.58
C ALA A 511 -19.60 -17.08 1.68
N HIS A 512 -20.33 -17.43 2.75
CA HIS A 512 -21.68 -16.90 2.99
C HIS A 512 -21.69 -15.38 3.13
N THR A 513 -20.71 -14.82 3.85
CA THR A 513 -20.56 -13.37 4.04
C THR A 513 -20.42 -12.68 2.69
N GLN A 514 -19.57 -13.21 1.81
CA GLN A 514 -19.33 -12.64 0.48
C GLN A 514 -20.48 -12.86 -0.51
N LEU A 515 -21.37 -13.81 -0.25
CA LEU A 515 -22.62 -14.00 -1.00
C LEU A 515 -23.77 -13.10 -0.49
N GLY A 516 -23.57 -12.36 0.61
CA GLY A 516 -24.60 -11.53 1.24
C GLY A 516 -25.61 -12.29 2.10
N ASP A 517 -25.43 -13.61 2.30
CA ASP A 517 -26.27 -14.41 3.21
C ASP A 517 -25.72 -14.32 4.65
N LEU A 518 -25.89 -13.14 5.25
CA LEU A 518 -25.32 -12.81 6.56
C LEU A 518 -25.89 -13.67 7.70
N ASP A 519 -27.15 -14.08 7.58
CA ASP A 519 -27.81 -15.00 8.51
C ASP A 519 -27.16 -16.38 8.50
N ALA A 520 -26.88 -16.95 7.31
CA ALA A 520 -26.19 -18.22 7.20
C ALA A 520 -24.72 -18.12 7.63
N ALA A 521 -24.06 -17.00 7.31
CA ALA A 521 -22.72 -16.70 7.79
C ALA A 521 -22.68 -16.70 9.32
N ALA A 522 -23.54 -15.92 9.98
CA ALA A 522 -23.62 -15.86 11.43
C ALA A 522 -23.89 -17.24 12.08
N ARG A 523 -24.81 -18.04 11.52
CA ARG A 523 -25.06 -19.41 12.00
C ARG A 523 -23.84 -20.31 11.87
N THR A 524 -23.12 -20.23 10.75
CA THR A 524 -21.93 -21.05 10.48
C THR A 524 -20.76 -20.61 11.36
N MET A 525 -20.57 -19.31 11.59
CA MET A 525 -19.59 -18.76 12.53
C MET A 525 -19.83 -19.31 13.94
N GLN A 526 -21.06 -19.19 14.43
CA GLN A 526 -21.43 -19.72 15.73
C GLN A 526 -21.34 -21.24 15.81
N GLN A 527 -21.54 -21.95 14.70
CA GLN A 527 -21.31 -23.39 14.62
C GLN A 527 -19.82 -23.70 14.80
N ALA A 528 -18.92 -23.00 14.10
CA ALA A 528 -17.48 -23.15 14.22
C ALA A 528 -17.02 -22.97 15.68
N ILE A 529 -17.46 -21.88 16.31
CA ILE A 529 -17.13 -21.53 17.70
C ILE A 529 -17.58 -22.60 18.70
N ARG A 530 -18.77 -23.21 18.49
CA ARG A 530 -19.34 -24.16 19.45
C ARG A 530 -18.90 -25.61 19.25
N GLN A 531 -18.52 -25.98 18.02
CA GLN A 531 -18.33 -27.39 17.64
C GLN A 531 -16.88 -27.74 17.32
N THR A 532 -15.98 -26.76 17.32
CA THR A 532 -14.55 -26.94 17.02
C THR A 532 -13.69 -26.20 18.04
N ASP A 533 -12.38 -26.44 18.03
CA ASP A 533 -11.41 -25.74 18.88
C ASP A 533 -10.96 -24.38 18.28
N LEU A 534 -11.69 -23.84 17.30
CA LEU A 534 -11.37 -22.55 16.69
C LEU A 534 -11.59 -21.40 17.68
N PRO A 535 -10.55 -20.61 18.03
CA PRO A 535 -10.72 -19.46 18.89
C PRO A 535 -11.68 -18.43 18.25
N PRO A 536 -12.69 -17.93 18.98
CA PRO A 536 -13.63 -16.94 18.43
C PRO A 536 -12.95 -15.67 17.91
N GLU A 537 -11.85 -15.27 18.54
CA GLU A 537 -10.98 -14.16 18.15
C GLU A 537 -10.45 -14.32 16.71
N ARG A 538 -10.38 -15.54 16.17
CA ARG A 538 -9.96 -15.82 14.78
C ARG A 538 -10.84 -15.10 13.76
N PHE A 539 -12.14 -14.96 14.03
CA PHE A 539 -13.08 -14.21 13.17
C PHE A 539 -12.87 -12.70 13.27
N LEU A 540 -12.44 -12.19 14.43
CA LEU A 540 -12.11 -10.78 14.63
C LEU A 540 -10.76 -10.42 13.99
N ALA A 541 -9.80 -11.35 13.97
CA ALA A 541 -8.55 -11.19 13.24
C ALA A 541 -8.78 -11.07 11.73
N GLY A 542 -9.66 -11.90 11.16
CA GLY A 542 -10.06 -11.80 9.76
C GLY A 542 -9.38 -12.80 8.81
N PRO A 543 -9.28 -12.52 7.49
CA PRO A 543 -9.10 -11.18 6.89
C PRO A 543 -10.30 -10.24 7.03
N ARG A 544 -10.12 -9.10 7.72
CA ARG A 544 -11.22 -8.23 8.20
C ARG A 544 -12.05 -7.66 7.06
N ARG A 545 -11.40 -7.24 5.98
CA ARG A 545 -12.03 -6.75 4.74
C ARG A 545 -13.04 -7.75 4.15
N LEU A 546 -12.76 -9.05 4.24
CA LEU A 546 -13.66 -10.08 3.74
C LEU A 546 -14.78 -10.42 4.74
N PHE A 547 -14.69 -9.99 5.99
CA PHE A 547 -15.77 -10.09 6.97
C PHE A 547 -16.57 -8.80 7.15
N GLU A 548 -16.18 -7.69 6.50
CA GLU A 548 -16.83 -6.38 6.60
C GLU A 548 -18.38 -6.44 6.45
N PRO A 549 -18.97 -7.17 5.47
CA PRO A 549 -20.43 -7.27 5.39
C PRO A 549 -21.08 -7.93 6.61
N LEU A 550 -20.38 -8.85 7.27
CA LEU A 550 -20.85 -9.53 8.48
C LEU A 550 -20.69 -8.66 9.74
N ALA A 551 -19.82 -7.64 9.72
CA ALA A 551 -19.52 -6.81 10.89
C ALA A 551 -20.74 -6.11 11.47
N GLU A 552 -21.70 -5.74 10.61
CA GLU A 552 -22.95 -5.06 11.00
C GLU A 552 -24.04 -6.02 11.52
N HIS A 553 -23.83 -7.34 11.38
CA HIS A 553 -24.78 -8.34 11.85
C HIS A 553 -24.75 -8.47 13.39
N GLU A 554 -25.91 -8.60 14.04
CA GLU A 554 -26.04 -8.65 15.50
C GLU A 554 -25.12 -9.68 16.16
N ALA A 555 -25.07 -10.91 15.63
CA ALA A 555 -24.21 -11.97 16.15
C ALA A 555 -22.71 -11.63 16.09
N PHE A 556 -22.25 -10.88 15.08
CA PHE A 556 -20.85 -10.49 14.95
C PHE A 556 -20.53 -9.29 15.85
N ARG A 557 -21.46 -8.32 15.97
CA ARG A 557 -21.33 -7.23 16.95
C ARG A 557 -21.28 -7.76 18.38
N GLN A 558 -22.08 -8.78 18.71
CA GLN A 558 -22.02 -9.43 20.01
C GLN A 558 -20.67 -10.12 20.23
N LEU A 559 -20.15 -10.84 19.23
CA LEU A 559 -18.80 -11.42 19.30
C LEU A 559 -17.75 -10.34 19.53
N LEU A 560 -17.84 -9.21 18.82
CA LEU A 560 -16.91 -8.10 19.00
C LEU A 560 -17.00 -7.53 20.42
N GLU A 561 -18.20 -7.35 20.97
CA GLU A 561 -18.40 -6.84 22.33
C GLU A 561 -17.84 -7.80 23.39
N ASP A 562 -18.15 -9.10 23.26
CA ASP A 562 -17.73 -10.15 24.19
C ASP A 562 -16.19 -10.28 24.28
N TYR A 563 -15.50 -9.93 23.20
CA TYR A 563 -14.04 -10.08 23.05
C TYR A 563 -13.31 -8.73 22.87
N ARG A 564 -13.99 -7.58 22.99
CA ARG A 564 -13.37 -6.25 22.83
C ARG A 564 -12.22 -6.05 23.81
N HIS A 565 -12.40 -6.49 25.05
CA HIS A 565 -11.42 -6.36 26.12
C HIS A 565 -10.54 -7.62 26.26
N ARG A 566 -10.36 -8.36 25.16
CA ARG A 566 -9.44 -9.49 25.06
C ARG A 566 -8.44 -9.25 23.93
N LEU A 567 -7.32 -9.94 24.01
CA LEU A 567 -6.35 -9.96 22.93
C LEU A 567 -6.86 -10.85 21.81
N VAL A 568 -6.79 -10.34 20.58
CA VAL A 568 -7.03 -11.16 19.39
C VAL A 568 -5.84 -12.10 19.18
N HIS A 569 -4.62 -11.56 19.26
CA HIS A 569 -3.38 -12.33 19.24
C HIS A 569 -2.35 -11.76 20.23
N GLY A 570 -1.39 -12.61 20.60
CA GLY A 570 -0.38 -12.29 21.60
C GLY A 570 -0.85 -12.50 23.05
N PRO A 571 -0.14 -11.94 24.04
CA PRO A 571 1.03 -11.08 23.86
C PRO A 571 2.25 -11.86 23.34
N MET A 572 3.07 -11.23 22.50
CA MET A 572 4.38 -11.74 22.06
C MET A 572 5.48 -10.90 22.69
N LEU A 573 6.46 -11.56 23.31
CA LEU A 573 7.67 -10.91 23.79
C LEU A 573 8.75 -10.95 22.71
N GLY A 574 9.38 -9.82 22.43
CA GLY A 574 10.57 -9.78 21.58
C GLY A 574 11.38 -8.51 21.81
N SER A 575 12.43 -8.33 21.00
CA SER A 575 13.40 -7.24 21.20
C SER A 575 13.92 -7.16 22.65
N MET A 576 14.03 -8.32 23.32
CA MET A 576 14.44 -8.39 24.71
C MET A 576 15.92 -8.07 24.82
N THR A 577 16.28 -7.35 25.88
CA THR A 577 17.65 -7.07 26.26
C THR A 577 17.84 -7.42 27.75
N ASP A 578 18.98 -7.05 28.31
CA ASP A 578 19.20 -7.06 29.75
C ASP A 578 18.36 -6.00 30.50
N HIS A 579 17.87 -4.96 29.82
CA HIS A 579 17.17 -3.84 30.44
C HIS A 579 15.80 -3.51 29.85
N SER A 580 15.35 -4.25 28.85
CA SER A 580 14.09 -3.96 28.14
C SER A 580 13.46 -5.20 27.51
N VAL A 581 12.18 -5.07 27.17
CA VAL A 581 11.44 -5.98 26.30
C VAL A 581 10.40 -5.17 25.53
N ARG A 582 10.01 -5.60 24.33
CA ARG A 582 8.81 -5.11 23.66
C ARG A 582 7.71 -6.16 23.76
N VAL A 583 6.51 -5.71 24.12
CA VAL A 583 5.31 -6.56 24.16
C VAL A 583 4.44 -6.21 22.96
N TRP A 584 4.35 -7.12 22.01
CA TRP A 584 3.48 -7.02 20.84
C TRP A 584 2.12 -7.65 21.14
N VAL A 585 1.06 -7.02 20.66
CA VAL A 585 -0.32 -7.52 20.77
C VAL A 585 -1.12 -7.19 19.50
N ARG A 586 -2.21 -7.91 19.25
CA ARG A 586 -3.26 -7.52 18.30
C ARG A 586 -4.61 -7.39 19.02
N THR A 587 -5.35 -6.33 18.75
CA THR A 587 -6.64 -6.03 19.40
C THR A 587 -7.81 -6.18 18.43
N ALA A 588 -9.04 -6.28 18.97
CA ALA A 588 -10.25 -6.42 18.15
C ALA A 588 -10.66 -5.10 17.47
N VAL A 589 -10.39 -3.96 18.10
CA VAL A 589 -10.61 -2.61 17.59
C VAL A 589 -9.39 -1.74 17.90
N GLU A 590 -9.31 -0.54 17.33
CA GLU A 590 -8.32 0.45 17.73
C GLU A 590 -8.52 0.83 19.19
N MET A 591 -7.46 0.77 20.00
CA MET A 591 -7.52 1.11 21.42
C MET A 591 -6.13 1.36 22.01
N PRO A 592 -6.06 2.13 23.12
CA PRO A 592 -4.83 2.26 23.88
C PRO A 592 -4.47 0.93 24.54
N VAL A 593 -3.21 0.54 24.41
CA VAL A 593 -2.61 -0.64 25.06
C VAL A 593 -1.52 -0.19 26.03
N ARG A 594 -1.59 -0.67 27.27
CA ARG A 594 -0.54 -0.49 28.28
C ARG A 594 -0.01 -1.85 28.74
N VAL A 595 1.18 -1.86 29.32
CA VAL A 595 1.76 -3.06 29.94
C VAL A 595 2.11 -2.75 31.39
N ALA A 596 1.53 -3.51 32.31
CA ALA A 596 1.91 -3.51 33.71
C ALA A 596 2.94 -4.62 33.95
N ILE A 597 4.01 -4.34 34.69
CA ILE A 597 5.08 -5.30 34.99
C ILE A 597 5.49 -5.22 36.47
N SER A 598 5.66 -6.37 37.11
CA SER A 598 6.11 -6.48 38.50
C SER A 598 7.13 -7.61 38.67
N ARG A 599 7.95 -7.54 39.72
CA ARG A 599 8.78 -8.67 40.17
C ARG A 599 7.99 -9.65 41.04
N SER A 600 6.79 -9.27 41.48
CA SER A 600 5.90 -10.12 42.27
C SER A 600 4.89 -10.83 41.37
N SER A 601 4.68 -12.12 41.62
CA SER A 601 3.69 -12.93 40.89
C SER A 601 2.25 -12.56 41.22
N ASP A 602 1.97 -11.75 42.23
CA ASP A 602 0.65 -11.18 42.51
C ASP A 602 0.46 -9.77 41.90
N MET A 603 1.43 -9.29 41.12
CA MET A 603 1.44 -7.95 40.52
C MET A 603 1.38 -6.80 41.54
N THR A 604 1.91 -6.98 42.75
CA THR A 604 2.10 -5.88 43.71
C THR A 604 3.01 -4.79 43.12
N ASP A 605 2.64 -3.52 43.31
CA ASP A 605 3.36 -2.30 42.89
C ASP A 605 3.92 -2.35 41.44
N PRO A 606 3.06 -2.56 40.42
CA PRO A 606 3.53 -2.73 39.07
C PRO A 606 3.99 -1.39 38.47
N LEU A 607 5.03 -1.44 37.63
CA LEU A 607 5.38 -0.36 36.72
C LEU A 607 4.48 -0.45 35.49
N VAL A 608 3.96 0.67 35.00
CA VAL A 608 3.06 0.71 33.83
C VAL A 608 3.71 1.48 32.69
N PHE A 609 3.69 0.90 31.50
CA PHE A 609 4.25 1.44 30.26
C PHE A 609 3.15 1.65 29.21
N GLY A 610 3.31 2.65 28.34
CA GLY A 610 2.29 3.07 27.37
C GLY A 610 1.46 4.28 27.87
N PRO A 611 0.31 4.58 27.23
CA PRO A 611 -0.34 3.80 26.19
C PRO A 611 0.38 3.88 24.83
N ILE A 612 0.26 2.81 24.04
CA ILE A 612 0.46 2.81 22.59
C ILE A 612 -0.87 2.44 21.96
N GLU A 613 -1.35 3.22 21.00
CA GLU A 613 -2.58 2.91 20.26
C GLU A 613 -2.34 1.75 19.30
N SER A 614 -3.21 0.74 19.32
CA SER A 614 -3.34 -0.16 18.19
C SER A 614 -4.16 0.52 17.09
N ARG A 615 -3.71 0.39 15.83
CA ARG A 615 -4.31 1.09 14.69
C ARG A 615 -4.67 0.14 13.57
N ALA A 616 -5.72 0.43 12.83
CA ALA A 616 -6.15 -0.36 11.68
C ALA A 616 -5.06 -0.42 10.59
N GLU A 617 -4.31 0.67 10.40
CA GLU A 617 -3.18 0.76 9.44
C GLU A 617 -2.05 -0.24 9.77
N ASP A 618 -1.86 -0.56 11.05
CA ASP A 618 -0.87 -1.52 11.56
C ASP A 618 -1.51 -2.89 11.84
N ASP A 619 -2.62 -3.23 11.17
CA ASP A 619 -3.37 -4.47 11.35
C ASP A 619 -3.82 -4.70 12.81
N TYR A 620 -4.24 -3.61 13.46
CA TYR A 620 -4.67 -3.54 14.86
C TYR A 620 -3.61 -4.05 15.84
N THR A 621 -2.34 -3.91 15.48
CA THR A 621 -1.23 -4.30 16.34
C THR A 621 -0.69 -3.11 17.14
N ALA A 622 -0.14 -3.39 18.31
CA ALA A 622 0.57 -2.43 19.13
C ALA A 622 1.83 -3.08 19.71
N GLN A 623 2.93 -2.32 19.76
CA GLN A 623 4.19 -2.75 20.36
C GLN A 623 4.54 -1.81 21.51
N VAL A 624 4.36 -2.27 22.75
CA VAL A 624 4.63 -1.47 23.95
C VAL A 624 6.08 -1.68 24.41
N PRO A 625 6.96 -0.67 24.34
CA PRO A 625 8.32 -0.78 24.86
C PRO A 625 8.32 -0.69 26.39
N VAL A 626 8.89 -1.71 27.03
CA VAL A 626 9.15 -1.77 28.47
C VAL A 626 10.65 -1.60 28.68
N THR A 627 11.05 -0.58 29.44
CA THR A 627 12.46 -0.20 29.63
C THR A 627 12.82 -0.01 31.10
N GLY A 628 14.11 0.11 31.42
CA GLY A 628 14.58 0.33 32.79
C GLY A 628 14.51 -0.91 33.68
N LEU A 629 14.45 -2.10 33.08
CA LEU A 629 14.46 -3.36 33.80
C LEU A 629 15.86 -3.71 34.30
N GLN A 630 15.92 -4.57 35.32
CA GLN A 630 17.18 -5.12 35.82
C GLN A 630 17.61 -6.35 34.99
N PRO A 631 18.92 -6.54 34.72
CA PRO A 631 19.45 -7.72 34.04
C PRO A 631 19.12 -9.02 34.77
N HIS A 632 18.99 -10.10 34.01
CA HIS A 632 18.81 -11.47 34.50
C HIS A 632 17.70 -11.63 35.56
N THR A 633 16.67 -10.79 35.50
CA THR A 633 15.65 -10.67 36.55
C THR A 633 14.31 -11.20 36.05
N GLN A 634 13.64 -11.99 36.90
CA GLN A 634 12.29 -12.49 36.64
C GLN A 634 11.26 -11.38 36.82
N TYR A 635 10.34 -11.26 35.86
CA TYR A 635 9.18 -10.40 35.91
C TYR A 635 7.90 -11.15 35.55
N HIS A 636 6.80 -10.66 36.08
CA HIS A 636 5.43 -11.00 35.71
C HIS A 636 4.81 -9.76 35.07
N TYR A 637 3.91 -9.96 34.10
CA TYR A 637 3.28 -8.83 33.42
C TYR A 637 1.82 -9.10 33.09
N ALA A 638 1.10 -8.01 32.85
CA ALA A 638 -0.26 -8.01 32.34
C ALA A 638 -0.39 -6.96 31.24
N VAL A 639 -1.25 -7.21 30.26
CA VAL A 639 -1.64 -6.24 29.25
C VAL A 639 -2.90 -5.54 29.73
N LEU A 640 -2.95 -4.21 29.65
CA LEU A 640 -4.13 -3.42 30.00
C LEU A 640 -4.70 -2.84 28.70
N LEU A 641 -5.95 -3.17 28.40
CA LEU A 641 -6.64 -2.79 27.16
C LEU A 641 -7.68 -1.70 27.41
N GLY A 642 -7.73 -0.72 26.52
CA GLY A 642 -8.74 0.32 26.54
C GLY A 642 -8.50 1.40 27.61
N ASP A 643 -9.38 2.40 27.59
CA ASP A 643 -9.32 3.53 28.53
C ASP A 643 -9.56 3.10 29.98
N ASP A 644 -10.40 2.08 30.18
CA ASP A 644 -10.71 1.46 31.46
C ASP A 644 -9.58 0.58 31.99
N GLY A 645 -8.63 0.19 31.14
CA GLY A 645 -7.46 -0.59 31.52
C GLY A 645 -7.81 -2.03 31.89
N ALA A 646 -8.72 -2.66 31.13
CA ALA A 646 -9.10 -4.05 31.32
C ALA A 646 -7.88 -4.97 31.30
N GLU A 647 -7.67 -5.69 32.40
CA GLU A 647 -6.48 -6.54 32.58
C GLU A 647 -6.63 -7.87 31.83
N VAL A 648 -5.67 -8.15 30.94
CA VAL A 648 -5.48 -9.44 30.28
C VAL A 648 -4.21 -10.10 30.81
N ARG A 649 -4.39 -11.20 31.52
CA ARG A 649 -3.33 -11.91 32.21
C ARG A 649 -3.57 -13.42 32.28
N ALA A 650 -2.51 -14.19 31.99
CA ALA A 650 -2.45 -15.64 32.13
C ALA A 650 -1.21 -16.08 32.92
N ASP A 651 -1.21 -17.31 33.44
CA ASP A 651 -0.13 -17.85 34.30
C ASP A 651 1.25 -17.88 33.61
N HIS A 652 1.27 -18.03 32.29
CA HIS A 652 2.50 -18.06 31.50
C HIS A 652 3.08 -16.66 31.22
N GLN A 653 2.37 -15.56 31.51
CA GLN A 653 2.83 -14.19 31.28
C GLN A 653 3.89 -13.76 32.30
N GLN A 654 5.07 -14.32 32.12
CA GLN A 654 6.26 -14.05 32.90
C GLN A 654 7.50 -14.27 32.02
N PHE A 655 8.57 -13.53 32.30
CA PHE A 655 9.81 -13.64 31.55
C PHE A 655 11.01 -13.27 32.41
N ARG A 656 12.20 -13.61 31.92
CA ARG A 656 13.47 -13.19 32.52
C ARG A 656 14.22 -12.35 31.51
N THR A 657 14.61 -11.13 31.89
CA THR A 657 15.50 -10.30 31.06
C THR A 657 16.81 -11.02 30.80
N PHE A 658 17.48 -10.69 29.71
CA PHE A 658 18.75 -11.34 29.39
C PHE A 658 19.83 -11.05 30.44
N PRO A 659 20.85 -11.93 30.57
CA PRO A 659 22.07 -11.58 31.28
C PRO A 659 22.66 -10.29 30.73
N ALA A 660 23.30 -9.51 31.62
CA ALA A 660 23.91 -8.23 31.25
C ALA A 660 24.86 -8.40 30.06
N ARG A 661 24.82 -7.45 29.13
CA ARG A 661 25.66 -7.48 27.93
C ARG A 661 27.14 -7.68 28.31
N ASN A 662 27.82 -8.56 27.57
CA ASN A 662 29.23 -8.91 27.73
C ASN A 662 29.58 -9.55 29.09
N GLN A 663 28.59 -10.08 29.82
CA GLN A 663 28.83 -10.87 31.04
C GLN A 663 28.68 -12.38 30.77
N PRO A 664 29.57 -13.21 31.34
CA PRO A 664 29.44 -14.66 31.31
C PRO A 664 28.12 -15.17 31.90
N ALA A 665 27.44 -16.07 31.19
CA ALA A 665 26.17 -16.63 31.59
C ALA A 665 25.96 -18.06 31.07
N THR A 666 25.06 -18.78 31.73
CA THR A 666 24.51 -20.04 31.22
C THR A 666 23.06 -19.81 30.79
N PHE A 667 22.75 -20.09 29.53
CA PHE A 667 21.40 -19.94 29.00
C PHE A 667 21.16 -20.85 27.80
N ARG A 668 19.88 -20.99 27.43
CA ARG A 668 19.44 -21.81 26.30
C ARG A 668 18.80 -20.96 25.21
N VAL A 669 18.96 -21.36 23.97
CA VAL A 669 18.25 -20.79 22.81
C VAL A 669 17.69 -21.94 21.99
N ALA A 670 16.39 -21.94 21.76
CA ALA A 670 15.75 -22.87 20.84
C ALA A 670 15.70 -22.25 19.44
N PHE A 671 15.84 -23.04 18.39
CA PHE A 671 15.74 -22.55 17.02
C PHE A 671 15.14 -23.60 16.08
N GLY A 672 14.52 -23.12 15.01
CA GLY A 672 14.15 -23.95 13.87
C GLY A 672 13.30 -23.22 12.83
N GLY A 673 13.05 -23.90 11.72
CA GLY A 673 12.09 -23.50 10.68
C GLY A 673 11.11 -24.63 10.30
N GLY A 674 10.38 -24.44 9.22
CA GLY A 674 9.43 -25.44 8.72
C GLY A 674 8.23 -25.62 9.65
N ALA A 675 7.57 -24.51 9.99
CA ALA A 675 6.39 -24.45 10.83
C ALA A 675 5.12 -24.45 9.94
N GLY A 676 4.94 -25.50 9.15
CA GLY A 676 3.72 -25.68 8.37
C GLY A 676 2.53 -25.93 9.27
N TYR A 677 1.48 -25.12 9.17
CA TYR A 677 0.23 -25.42 9.87
C TYR A 677 -0.38 -26.69 9.32
N ASP A 678 -0.76 -27.59 10.21
CA ASP A 678 -1.54 -28.75 9.86
C ASP A 678 -2.78 -28.96 10.73
N GLY A 679 -3.01 -28.13 11.77
CA GLY A 679 -4.18 -28.24 12.63
C GLY A 679 -4.33 -29.61 13.31
N THR A 680 -3.21 -30.30 13.58
CA THR A 680 -3.17 -31.61 14.25
C THR A 680 -2.30 -31.58 15.51
N ASP A 681 -1.96 -32.76 16.05
CA ASP A 681 -1.15 -32.95 17.25
C ASP A 681 0.29 -32.40 17.17
N ARG A 682 0.76 -31.96 16.00
CA ARG A 682 2.08 -31.36 15.82
C ARG A 682 2.22 -29.97 16.45
N GLU A 683 1.13 -29.23 16.62
CA GLU A 683 1.15 -27.91 17.24
C GLU A 683 1.60 -27.95 18.72
N ARG A 684 1.56 -29.12 19.38
CA ARG A 684 2.17 -29.33 20.71
C ARG A 684 3.69 -29.07 20.75
N MET A 685 4.34 -28.99 19.58
CA MET A 685 5.74 -28.60 19.45
C MET A 685 6.05 -27.30 20.21
N TRP A 686 5.15 -26.32 20.20
CA TRP A 686 5.40 -25.04 20.88
C TRP A 686 5.47 -25.20 22.40
N ASP A 687 4.63 -26.06 22.98
CA ASP A 687 4.70 -26.41 24.41
C ASP A 687 5.98 -27.20 24.72
N THR A 688 6.38 -28.11 23.83
CA THR A 688 7.64 -28.86 23.98
C THR A 688 8.85 -27.92 23.96
N ILE A 689 8.87 -26.91 23.10
CA ILE A 689 9.91 -25.87 23.09
C ILE A 689 9.88 -25.10 24.41
N ALA A 690 8.70 -24.64 24.85
CA ALA A 690 8.55 -23.88 26.10
C ALA A 690 9.08 -24.67 27.31
N ALA A 691 8.85 -25.99 27.35
CA ALA A 691 9.29 -26.88 28.43
C ALA A 691 10.81 -27.02 28.55
N THR A 692 11.59 -26.66 27.52
CA THR A 692 13.06 -26.65 27.59
C THR A 692 13.63 -25.38 28.25
N ASP A 693 12.76 -24.44 28.62
CA ASP A 693 13.08 -23.16 29.25
C ASP A 693 14.14 -22.33 28.48
N PRO A 694 13.95 -22.06 27.18
CA PRO A 694 14.88 -21.22 26.43
C PRO A 694 14.81 -19.76 26.90
N ALA A 695 15.91 -19.02 26.83
CA ALA A 695 15.87 -17.55 27.00
C ALA A 695 15.24 -16.88 25.77
N ALA A 696 15.52 -17.42 24.58
CA ALA A 696 14.97 -16.94 23.31
C ALA A 696 14.65 -18.10 22.36
N VAL A 697 13.69 -17.88 21.46
CA VAL A 697 13.35 -18.77 20.36
C VAL A 697 13.61 -18.06 19.04
N LEU A 698 14.43 -18.68 18.18
CA LEU A 698 14.74 -18.19 16.84
C LEU A 698 13.87 -18.92 15.81
N LEU A 699 12.97 -18.18 15.19
CA LEU A 699 12.14 -18.67 14.09
C LEU A 699 12.86 -18.33 12.78
N MET A 700 13.35 -19.35 12.08
CA MET A 700 14.35 -19.19 11.02
C MET A 700 13.78 -19.25 9.60
N GLY A 701 12.48 -18.99 9.48
CA GLY A 701 11.76 -19.04 8.21
C GLY A 701 10.89 -20.28 8.06
N ASP A 702 10.07 -20.25 7.03
CA ASP A 702 8.89 -21.10 6.90
C ASP A 702 8.02 -21.07 8.16
N ASN A 703 7.86 -19.88 8.74
CA ASN A 703 7.06 -19.67 9.94
C ASN A 703 5.56 -19.92 9.67
N VAL A 704 5.20 -19.71 8.40
CA VAL A 704 3.92 -20.03 7.75
C VAL A 704 4.18 -20.45 6.30
N TYR A 705 3.20 -21.07 5.64
CA TYR A 705 3.29 -21.49 4.24
C TYR A 705 2.29 -20.74 3.37
N ILE A 706 2.68 -19.55 2.90
CA ILE A 706 1.78 -18.65 2.18
C ILE A 706 1.73 -19.01 0.69
N ASP A 707 2.86 -18.99 -0.02
CA ASP A 707 2.92 -19.29 -1.46
C ASP A 707 1.94 -18.49 -2.32
N ASP A 708 1.73 -17.23 -1.95
CA ASP A 708 0.95 -16.23 -2.67
C ASP A 708 1.42 -14.83 -2.23
N PRO A 709 2.67 -14.44 -2.55
CA PRO A 709 3.23 -13.15 -2.12
C PRO A 709 2.47 -11.96 -2.69
N GLU A 710 1.69 -12.19 -3.75
CA GLU A 710 0.88 -11.16 -4.35
C GLU A 710 -0.37 -10.88 -3.53
N SER A 711 -0.79 -11.72 -2.55
CA SER A 711 -2.07 -11.59 -1.84
C SER A 711 -1.95 -11.33 -0.32
N PRO A 712 -2.21 -10.09 0.16
CA PRO A 712 -2.28 -9.74 1.59
C PRO A 712 -3.25 -10.58 2.39
N ASP A 713 -4.45 -10.90 1.86
CA ASP A 713 -5.40 -11.69 2.65
C ASP A 713 -4.90 -13.12 2.84
N GLN A 714 -4.20 -13.71 1.86
CA GLN A 714 -3.58 -15.03 2.02
C GLN A 714 -2.45 -14.98 3.04
N GLN A 715 -1.59 -13.96 2.95
CA GLN A 715 -0.51 -13.74 3.92
C GLN A 715 -1.05 -13.58 5.34
N ARG A 716 -1.98 -12.63 5.54
CA ARG A 716 -2.67 -12.38 6.80
C ARG A 716 -3.40 -13.61 7.31
N TYR A 717 -4.14 -14.32 6.45
CA TYR A 717 -4.82 -15.56 6.80
C TYR A 717 -3.85 -16.60 7.38
N CYS A 718 -2.71 -16.83 6.75
CA CYS A 718 -1.71 -17.80 7.23
C CYS A 718 -1.10 -17.37 8.57
N TYR A 719 -0.74 -16.09 8.71
CA TYR A 719 -0.24 -15.58 9.99
C TYR A 719 -1.29 -15.65 11.10
N TYR A 720 -2.54 -15.29 10.83
CA TYR A 720 -3.61 -15.37 11.82
C TYR A 720 -3.89 -16.81 12.24
N GLN A 721 -3.78 -17.77 11.31
CA GLN A 721 -3.90 -19.18 11.64
C GLN A 721 -2.83 -19.62 12.65
N ARG A 722 -1.57 -19.22 12.44
CA ARG A 722 -0.45 -19.45 13.38
C ARG A 722 -0.66 -18.73 14.71
N GLN A 723 -0.96 -17.44 14.67
CA GLN A 723 -1.10 -16.59 15.86
C GLN A 723 -2.31 -16.94 16.73
N SER A 724 -3.31 -17.63 16.17
CA SER A 724 -4.46 -18.11 16.92
C SER A 724 -4.21 -19.45 17.62
N GLN A 725 -3.07 -20.11 17.42
CA GLN A 725 -2.80 -21.40 18.08
C GLN A 725 -2.50 -21.18 19.58
N PRO A 726 -3.27 -21.78 20.50
CA PRO A 726 -3.06 -21.60 21.94
C PRO A 726 -1.66 -22.00 22.41
N GLU A 727 -1.09 -23.06 21.83
CA GLU A 727 0.26 -23.57 22.09
C GLU A 727 1.31 -22.51 21.72
N PHE A 728 1.13 -21.87 20.55
CA PHE A 728 2.02 -20.80 20.09
C PHE A 728 1.89 -19.57 20.99
N ALA A 729 0.67 -19.15 21.32
CA ALA A 729 0.40 -18.02 22.21
C ALA A 729 1.07 -18.19 23.59
N ARG A 730 1.03 -19.39 24.17
CA ARG A 730 1.72 -19.70 25.44
C ARG A 730 3.24 -19.54 25.35
N LEU A 731 3.84 -20.02 24.26
CA LEU A 731 5.28 -19.91 24.03
C LEU A 731 5.70 -18.43 23.89
N ILE A 732 5.06 -17.70 22.97
CA ILE A 732 5.45 -16.32 22.64
C ILE A 732 5.15 -15.33 23.78
N GLY A 733 4.17 -15.63 24.64
CA GLY A 733 3.86 -14.84 25.82
C GLY A 733 4.82 -15.01 26.99
N SER A 734 5.76 -15.97 26.90
CA SER A 734 6.67 -16.31 27.99
C SER A 734 8.16 -16.32 27.61
N ARG A 735 8.48 -16.29 26.32
CA ARG A 735 9.84 -16.40 25.78
C ARG A 735 10.11 -15.30 24.76
N SER A 736 11.35 -14.79 24.71
CA SER A 736 11.70 -13.79 23.70
C SER A 736 11.74 -14.43 22.31
N ILE A 737 10.99 -13.87 21.36
CA ILE A 737 10.93 -14.31 19.97
C ILE A 737 11.82 -13.41 19.10
N ALA A 738 12.57 -14.04 18.21
CA ALA A 738 13.31 -13.37 17.13
C ALA A 738 13.04 -14.16 15.84
N ALA A 739 12.61 -13.49 14.77
CA ALA A 739 12.14 -14.17 13.56
C ALA A 739 12.73 -13.58 12.28
N ILE A 740 13.14 -14.46 11.37
CA ILE A 740 13.42 -14.16 9.96
C ILE A 740 12.49 -15.00 9.08
N TRP A 741 12.36 -14.65 7.81
CA TRP A 741 11.61 -15.45 6.84
C TRP A 741 12.51 -16.43 6.08
N ASP A 742 11.87 -17.39 5.42
CA ASP A 742 12.43 -18.07 4.26
C ASP A 742 11.47 -17.93 3.06
N ASP A 743 11.54 -18.80 2.07
CA ASP A 743 10.78 -18.68 0.83
C ASP A 743 9.27 -18.80 1.02
N HIS A 744 8.76 -19.63 1.91
CA HIS A 744 7.30 -19.79 2.06
C HIS A 744 6.60 -18.67 2.85
N ASP A 745 7.36 -17.87 3.59
CA ASP A 745 6.92 -16.58 4.15
C ASP A 745 7.00 -15.48 3.08
N PHE A 746 8.13 -15.44 2.34
CA PHE A 746 8.46 -14.34 1.44
C PHE A 746 7.78 -14.42 0.07
N ALA A 747 7.79 -15.61 -0.55
CA ALA A 747 7.21 -15.89 -1.85
C ALA A 747 6.88 -17.39 -2.05
N MET A 748 7.55 -18.07 -2.99
CA MET A 748 7.27 -19.46 -3.39
C MET A 748 8.52 -20.33 -3.18
N ASP A 749 8.35 -21.65 -3.19
CA ASP A 749 9.44 -22.66 -3.16
C ASP A 749 10.67 -22.27 -4.01
N ASP A 750 11.83 -22.22 -3.35
CA ASP A 750 13.16 -21.85 -3.85
C ASP A 750 13.22 -20.47 -4.58
N SER A 751 12.39 -19.51 -4.20
CA SER A 751 12.30 -18.18 -4.84
C SER A 751 13.39 -17.19 -4.42
N TRP A 752 13.60 -16.15 -5.25
CA TRP A 752 14.52 -15.05 -4.99
C TRP A 752 13.89 -13.70 -5.35
N GLY A 753 14.18 -12.68 -4.53
CA GLY A 753 13.55 -11.36 -4.61
C GLY A 753 14.20 -10.37 -5.58
N GLY A 754 15.38 -10.65 -6.11
CA GLY A 754 16.11 -9.74 -7.00
C GLY A 754 16.68 -8.49 -6.29
N PRO A 755 17.53 -7.72 -6.98
CA PRO A 755 18.31 -6.64 -6.37
C PRO A 755 17.50 -5.37 -6.06
N GLU A 756 16.42 -5.12 -6.78
CA GLU A 756 15.62 -3.90 -6.66
C GLU A 756 14.73 -3.90 -5.41
N ILE A 757 14.50 -2.74 -4.79
CA ILE A 757 13.76 -2.65 -3.52
C ILE A 757 12.27 -3.02 -3.71
N ASP A 758 11.64 -2.48 -4.73
CA ASP A 758 10.19 -2.57 -4.98
C ASP A 758 9.86 -3.38 -6.24
N VAL A 759 10.81 -4.18 -6.73
CA VAL A 759 10.59 -5.14 -7.82
C VAL A 759 10.96 -6.54 -7.33
N PRO A 760 10.00 -7.48 -7.29
CA PRO A 760 8.58 -7.31 -7.65
C PRO A 760 7.81 -6.37 -6.71
N TYR A 761 6.70 -5.82 -7.18
CA TYR A 761 5.91 -4.79 -6.47
C TYR A 761 5.44 -5.22 -5.08
N TRP A 762 5.33 -6.53 -4.85
CA TRP A 762 4.83 -7.11 -3.61
C TRP A 762 5.88 -7.17 -2.50
N LYS A 763 7.18 -6.96 -2.77
CA LYS A 763 8.25 -7.07 -1.76
C LYS A 763 8.04 -6.15 -0.54
N PRO A 764 7.75 -4.84 -0.71
CA PRO A 764 7.48 -3.97 0.44
C PRO A 764 6.25 -4.41 1.24
N MET A 765 5.21 -4.89 0.56
CA MET A 765 3.97 -5.35 1.18
C MET A 765 4.18 -6.61 2.03
N VAL A 766 4.93 -7.60 1.52
CA VAL A 766 5.34 -8.79 2.29
C VAL A 766 6.17 -8.38 3.50
N TRP A 767 7.09 -7.42 3.34
CA TRP A 767 7.88 -6.88 4.44
C TRP A 767 7.04 -6.22 5.54
N ASP A 768 6.06 -5.40 5.18
CA ASP A 768 5.15 -4.78 6.14
C ASP A 768 4.29 -5.81 6.88
N ILE A 769 3.73 -6.80 6.16
CA ILE A 769 2.91 -7.85 6.78
C ILE A 769 3.75 -8.71 7.73
N PHE A 770 5.00 -9.02 7.38
CA PHE A 770 5.92 -9.71 8.30
C PHE A 770 6.15 -8.91 9.58
N ARG A 771 6.43 -7.60 9.45
CA ARG A 771 6.61 -6.67 10.59
C ARG A 771 5.37 -6.54 11.47
N GLN A 772 4.17 -6.69 10.91
CA GLN A 772 2.92 -6.71 11.66
C GLN A 772 2.77 -7.97 12.52
N ASN A 773 3.53 -9.04 12.27
CA ASN A 773 3.36 -10.32 12.97
C ASN A 773 4.54 -10.73 13.87
N PHE A 774 5.63 -9.96 13.88
CA PHE A 774 6.81 -10.20 14.72
C PHE A 774 7.32 -8.91 15.35
N VAL A 775 8.15 -9.01 16.39
CA VAL A 775 8.68 -7.87 17.16
C VAL A 775 10.21 -7.95 17.29
N ASN A 776 10.87 -7.83 16.13
CA ASN A 776 12.33 -7.82 16.05
C ASN A 776 12.91 -6.46 16.53
N PRO A 777 14.20 -6.43 16.96
CA PRO A 777 14.88 -5.20 17.38
C PRO A 777 14.77 -4.08 16.33
N TYR A 778 15.04 -4.43 15.07
CA TYR A 778 14.90 -3.61 13.87
C TYR A 778 14.72 -4.52 12.64
N TYR A 779 14.45 -3.92 11.48
CA TYR A 779 14.18 -4.63 10.22
C TYR A 779 15.05 -4.05 9.10
N GLY A 780 16.21 -4.67 8.88
CA GLY A 780 17.20 -4.21 7.91
C GLY A 780 17.65 -2.76 8.15
N GLY A 781 17.88 -2.01 7.07
CA GLY A 781 18.13 -0.56 7.14
C GLY A 781 16.87 0.29 7.07
N GLY A 782 15.71 -0.26 7.44
CA GLY A 782 14.41 0.41 7.36
C GLY A 782 13.89 0.53 5.93
N VAL A 783 12.99 1.49 5.67
CA VAL A 783 12.32 1.65 4.36
C VAL A 783 13.28 1.90 3.20
N GLN A 784 14.47 2.44 3.46
CA GLN A 784 15.50 2.70 2.46
C GLN A 784 16.30 1.45 2.08
N GLN A 785 16.36 0.45 2.96
CA GLN A 785 17.05 -0.83 2.76
C GLN A 785 16.23 -1.94 3.46
N PRO A 786 15.02 -2.24 2.95
CA PRO A 786 14.12 -3.16 3.61
C PRO A 786 14.62 -4.61 3.60
N GLY A 787 14.25 -5.32 4.65
CA GLY A 787 14.48 -6.75 4.85
C GLY A 787 14.31 -7.11 6.32
N VAL A 788 14.48 -8.39 6.64
CA VAL A 788 14.23 -8.91 8.00
C VAL A 788 15.51 -9.24 8.76
N TRP A 789 16.68 -8.78 8.30
CA TRP A 789 17.93 -9.00 9.01
C TRP A 789 18.11 -8.06 10.19
N PHE A 790 18.74 -8.57 11.25
CA PHE A 790 19.08 -7.84 12.46
C PHE A 790 20.06 -8.62 13.32
N ASP A 791 20.59 -7.99 14.37
CA ASP A 791 21.35 -8.66 15.42
C ASP A 791 20.80 -8.37 16.82
N PHE A 792 21.19 -9.22 17.77
CA PHE A 792 21.02 -8.97 19.20
C PHE A 792 22.01 -9.80 20.03
N ARG A 793 22.05 -9.53 21.34
CA ARG A 793 22.95 -10.22 22.27
C ARG A 793 22.21 -10.82 23.47
N ILE A 794 22.71 -11.95 23.95
CA ILE A 794 22.36 -12.53 25.25
C ILE A 794 23.67 -12.74 26.00
N GLY A 795 23.89 -11.99 27.09
CA GLY A 795 25.17 -12.01 27.78
C GLY A 795 26.33 -11.64 26.86
N ASP A 796 27.31 -12.52 26.75
CA ASP A 796 28.49 -12.42 25.90
C ASP A 796 28.39 -13.23 24.60
N VAL A 797 27.17 -13.53 24.12
CA VAL A 797 26.91 -14.18 22.82
C VAL A 797 26.16 -13.23 21.90
N HIS A 798 26.61 -13.15 20.64
CA HIS A 798 26.06 -12.27 19.61
C HIS A 798 25.39 -13.10 18.52
N PHE A 799 24.10 -12.86 18.27
CA PHE A 799 23.31 -13.52 17.23
C PHE A 799 23.11 -12.56 16.06
N LEU A 800 23.53 -12.98 14.86
CA LEU A 800 23.41 -12.21 13.63
C LEU A 800 22.44 -12.93 12.69
N LEU A 801 21.23 -12.39 12.52
CA LEU A 801 20.13 -13.00 11.77
C LEU A 801 20.08 -12.44 10.36
N LEU A 802 20.14 -13.35 9.38
CA LEU A 802 20.25 -13.03 7.97
C LEU A 802 18.90 -13.10 7.26
N ASP A 803 18.78 -12.33 6.18
CA ASP A 803 17.64 -12.32 5.28
C ASP A 803 18.13 -12.99 4.01
N GLY A 804 17.63 -14.20 3.79
CA GLY A 804 18.06 -14.98 2.66
C GLY A 804 17.29 -14.68 1.39
N ARG A 805 16.28 -13.79 1.35
CA ARG A 805 15.32 -13.76 0.22
C ARG A 805 15.18 -12.40 -0.44
N TYR A 806 15.20 -11.31 0.32
CA TYR A 806 14.82 -10.00 -0.22
C TYR A 806 15.70 -9.55 -1.38
N TYR A 807 17.03 -9.61 -1.23
CA TYR A 807 17.99 -9.16 -2.25
C TYR A 807 18.66 -10.30 -3.03
N ARG A 808 18.25 -11.55 -2.77
CA ARG A 808 18.82 -12.73 -3.42
C ARG A 808 18.64 -12.63 -4.93
N THR A 809 19.70 -12.90 -5.69
CA THR A 809 19.67 -12.98 -7.17
C THR A 809 19.57 -14.41 -7.67
N ASP A 810 19.18 -14.61 -8.94
CA ASP A 810 19.04 -15.93 -9.57
C ASP A 810 20.36 -16.74 -9.58
N PRO A 811 20.44 -17.87 -8.87
CA PRO A 811 21.61 -18.75 -8.87
C PRO A 811 21.58 -19.81 -10.00
N GLY A 812 20.65 -19.72 -10.95
CA GLY A 812 20.44 -20.72 -12.01
C GLY A 812 19.64 -21.94 -11.55
N ARG A 813 18.89 -21.83 -10.44
CA ARG A 813 18.20 -22.93 -9.73
C ARG A 813 17.29 -23.79 -10.62
N PHE A 814 16.63 -23.16 -11.59
CA PHE A 814 15.68 -23.83 -12.51
C PHE A 814 16.27 -24.11 -13.89
N GLY A 815 17.60 -24.25 -14.00
CA GLY A 815 18.29 -24.65 -15.23
C GLY A 815 18.55 -23.51 -16.22
N GLY A 816 18.25 -22.27 -15.82
CA GLY A 816 18.66 -21.06 -16.54
C GLY A 816 20.15 -20.74 -16.30
N PRO A 817 20.72 -19.76 -17.04
CA PRO A 817 22.13 -19.39 -16.89
C PRO A 817 22.44 -18.75 -15.52
N GLY A 818 21.43 -18.28 -14.77
CA GLY A 818 21.62 -17.51 -13.55
C GLY A 818 22.31 -16.16 -13.79
N VAL A 819 22.61 -15.46 -12.71
CA VAL A 819 23.52 -14.31 -12.71
C VAL A 819 24.95 -14.84 -12.61
N GLU A 820 25.91 -14.21 -13.31
CA GLU A 820 27.31 -14.66 -13.34
C GLU A 820 27.95 -14.73 -11.94
N ARG A 821 27.63 -13.76 -11.08
CA ARG A 821 28.04 -13.72 -9.66
C ARG A 821 26.80 -13.53 -8.79
N PRO A 822 26.10 -14.60 -8.45
CA PRO A 822 24.88 -14.49 -7.68
C PRO A 822 25.21 -14.10 -6.23
N THR A 823 24.36 -13.28 -5.62
CA THR A 823 24.43 -12.84 -4.22
C THR A 823 23.21 -13.35 -3.44
N MET A 824 23.45 -13.84 -2.22
CA MET A 824 22.43 -14.28 -1.26
C MET A 824 21.86 -13.08 -0.51
N LEU A 825 22.75 -12.21 -0.02
CA LEU A 825 22.40 -11.12 0.91
C LEU A 825 22.21 -9.76 0.21
N GLY A 826 22.73 -9.60 -1.00
CA GLY A 826 22.85 -8.30 -1.63
C GLY A 826 23.93 -7.41 -0.96
N PRO A 827 24.25 -6.26 -1.57
CA PRO A 827 25.41 -5.46 -1.17
C PRO A 827 25.26 -4.81 0.21
N HIS A 828 24.05 -4.35 0.57
CA HIS A 828 23.81 -3.63 1.82
C HIS A 828 23.93 -4.53 3.05
N GLN A 829 23.26 -5.68 3.02
CA GLN A 829 23.30 -6.62 4.12
C GLN A 829 24.67 -7.30 4.24
N LEU A 830 25.33 -7.62 3.13
CA LEU A 830 26.68 -8.19 3.17
C LEU A 830 27.66 -7.22 3.84
N ALA A 831 27.59 -5.93 3.51
CA ALA A 831 28.40 -4.90 4.16
C ALA A 831 28.10 -4.80 5.67
N TRP A 832 26.81 -4.78 6.04
CA TRP A 832 26.37 -4.81 7.44
C TRP A 832 26.91 -6.03 8.18
N LEU A 833 26.82 -7.23 7.60
CA LEU A 833 27.29 -8.47 8.22
C LEU A 833 28.78 -8.43 8.47
N LYS A 834 29.58 -8.04 7.46
CA LYS A 834 31.04 -7.96 7.59
C LYS A 834 31.45 -6.99 8.68
N GLN A 835 30.81 -5.82 8.73
CA GLN A 835 31.08 -4.81 9.75
C GLN A 835 30.69 -5.32 11.15
N THR A 836 29.46 -5.83 11.31
CA THR A 836 28.92 -6.29 12.59
C THR A 836 29.71 -7.46 13.16
N LEU A 837 30.17 -8.37 12.29
CA LEU A 837 31.00 -9.50 12.68
C LEU A 837 32.41 -9.07 13.12
N ALA A 838 33.04 -8.15 12.37
CA ALA A 838 34.37 -7.60 12.68
C ALA A 838 34.39 -6.80 13.99
N GLU A 839 33.32 -6.05 14.28
CA GLU A 839 33.19 -5.24 15.49
C GLU A 839 32.75 -6.04 16.73
N SER A 840 32.39 -7.32 16.55
CA SER A 840 31.86 -8.16 17.63
C SER A 840 32.93 -8.63 18.62
N ASP A 841 32.87 -8.12 19.84
CA ASP A 841 33.66 -8.52 21.02
C ASP A 841 33.07 -9.72 21.81
N ALA A 842 31.99 -10.34 21.34
CA ALA A 842 31.34 -11.47 22.02
C ALA A 842 32.21 -12.74 22.03
N THR A 843 32.06 -13.57 23.07
CA THR A 843 32.72 -14.89 23.20
C THR A 843 32.31 -15.82 22.08
N PHE A 844 31.01 -15.88 21.77
CA PHE A 844 30.47 -16.62 20.63
C PHE A 844 29.73 -15.69 19.67
N LYS A 845 29.89 -15.91 18.36
CA LYS A 845 29.13 -15.25 17.31
C LYS A 845 28.33 -16.31 16.55
N VAL A 846 27.02 -16.19 16.54
CA VAL A 846 26.12 -17.14 15.89
C VAL A 846 25.60 -16.51 14.61
N LEU A 847 26.00 -17.06 13.46
CA LEU A 847 25.48 -16.66 12.16
C LEU A 847 24.23 -17.48 11.85
N VAL A 848 23.08 -16.82 11.74
CA VAL A 848 21.76 -17.44 11.62
C VAL A 848 21.24 -17.24 10.20
N SER A 849 21.16 -18.32 9.43
CA SER A 849 20.72 -18.30 8.02
C SER A 849 19.40 -19.05 7.86
N PRO A 850 18.46 -18.62 7.02
CA PRO A 850 17.26 -19.41 6.77
C PRO A 850 17.59 -20.73 6.03
N VAL A 851 18.63 -20.73 5.20
CA VAL A 851 19.06 -21.90 4.40
C VAL A 851 20.44 -22.45 4.82
N PRO A 852 20.76 -23.73 4.52
CA PRO A 852 22.03 -24.36 4.92
C PRO A 852 23.30 -23.71 4.36
N TRP A 853 24.33 -23.65 5.19
CA TRP A 853 25.70 -23.25 4.86
C TRP A 853 26.51 -24.39 4.25
N SER A 854 26.27 -25.63 4.70
CA SER A 854 26.98 -26.83 4.24
C SER A 854 26.55 -27.20 2.83
N LEU A 855 27.53 -27.30 1.93
CA LEU A 855 27.31 -27.50 0.50
C LEU A 855 26.61 -28.83 0.17
N ASP A 856 26.72 -29.82 1.06
CA ASP A 856 26.17 -31.16 0.90
C ASP A 856 24.85 -31.38 1.64
N ALA A 857 24.32 -30.35 2.34
CA ALA A 857 23.04 -30.44 3.04
C ALA A 857 21.81 -30.52 2.10
N LYS A 858 21.95 -30.03 0.86
CA LYS A 858 20.96 -30.14 -0.21
C LYS A 858 21.69 -30.48 -1.52
N PRO A 859 21.88 -31.78 -1.86
CA PRO A 859 22.62 -32.15 -3.07
C PRO A 859 21.81 -31.89 -4.35
N GLY A 860 22.51 -31.87 -5.49
CA GLY A 860 21.92 -31.70 -6.82
C GLY A 860 21.47 -30.26 -7.12
N GLN A 861 20.61 -30.10 -8.13
CA GLN A 861 20.07 -28.80 -8.53
C GLN A 861 19.34 -28.08 -7.39
N GLY A 862 18.72 -28.86 -6.49
CA GLY A 862 18.11 -28.39 -5.23
C GLY A 862 19.02 -27.48 -4.43
N GLY A 863 20.30 -27.81 -4.37
CA GLY A 863 21.28 -27.11 -3.55
C GLY A 863 21.54 -25.67 -3.96
N LEU A 864 21.23 -25.28 -5.19
CA LEU A 864 21.43 -23.91 -5.65
C LEU A 864 20.56 -22.89 -4.89
N ASP A 865 19.51 -23.35 -4.19
CA ASP A 865 18.73 -22.50 -3.28
C ASP A 865 19.41 -22.26 -1.91
N THR A 866 20.44 -23.03 -1.58
CA THR A 866 21.21 -22.86 -0.34
C THR A 866 22.47 -22.05 -0.61
N TRP A 867 23.32 -21.85 0.40
CA TRP A 867 24.64 -21.23 0.19
C TRP A 867 25.54 -21.98 -0.82
N ARG A 868 25.19 -23.20 -1.24
CA ARG A 868 25.83 -23.87 -2.38
C ARG A 868 25.64 -23.14 -3.71
N GLY A 869 24.55 -22.39 -3.90
CA GLY A 869 24.36 -21.52 -5.07
C GLY A 869 25.16 -20.22 -5.01
N PHE A 870 25.68 -19.87 -3.83
CA PHE A 870 26.29 -18.56 -3.52
C PHE A 870 27.67 -18.75 -2.89
N GLN A 871 28.46 -19.68 -3.42
CA GLN A 871 29.73 -20.10 -2.82
C GLN A 871 30.74 -18.97 -2.72
N GLU A 872 30.85 -18.10 -3.73
CA GLU A 872 31.80 -16.98 -3.69
C GLU A 872 31.50 -16.03 -2.51
N GLU A 873 30.24 -15.64 -2.32
CA GLU A 873 29.83 -14.77 -1.20
C GLU A 873 29.97 -15.48 0.15
N ARG A 874 29.65 -16.78 0.23
CA ARG A 874 29.88 -17.60 1.43
C ARG A 874 31.36 -17.63 1.81
N GLU A 875 32.23 -17.90 0.85
CA GLU A 875 33.67 -17.95 1.07
C GLU A 875 34.22 -16.58 1.45
N GLU A 876 33.69 -15.48 0.90
CA GLU A 876 34.06 -14.13 1.33
C GLU A 876 33.74 -13.87 2.81
N ILE A 877 32.60 -14.35 3.31
CA ILE A 877 32.24 -14.28 4.74
C ILE A 877 33.20 -15.12 5.59
N PHE A 878 33.52 -16.34 5.15
CA PHE A 878 34.41 -17.23 5.89
C PHE A 878 35.87 -16.76 5.86
N ASP A 879 36.31 -16.15 4.77
CA ASP A 879 37.64 -15.56 4.64
C ASP A 879 37.78 -14.33 5.53
N LEU A 880 36.72 -13.54 5.75
CA LEU A 880 36.74 -12.46 6.76
C LEU A 880 37.04 -13.02 8.15
N VAL A 881 36.34 -14.08 8.55
CA VAL A 881 36.54 -14.77 9.85
C VAL A 881 38.00 -15.20 9.99
N ALA A 882 38.56 -15.77 8.93
CA ALA A 882 39.95 -16.20 8.86
C ALA A 882 40.94 -15.04 8.99
N GLN A 883 40.81 -14.04 8.11
CA GLN A 883 41.74 -12.91 7.99
C GLN A 883 41.79 -12.07 9.26
N GLN A 884 40.67 -12.00 9.99
CA GLN A 884 40.57 -11.26 11.25
C GLN A 884 40.70 -12.13 12.50
N ASN A 885 40.97 -13.43 12.36
CA ASN A 885 41.12 -14.37 13.49
C ASN A 885 39.91 -14.34 14.46
N ILE A 886 38.69 -14.30 13.93
CA ILE A 886 37.48 -14.11 14.74
C ILE A 886 37.11 -15.43 15.43
N ALA A 887 37.45 -15.56 16.71
CA ALA A 887 37.09 -16.74 17.50
C ALA A 887 35.58 -16.83 17.80
N GLY A 888 35.12 -18.06 18.09
CA GLY A 888 33.80 -18.37 18.61
C GLY A 888 32.67 -18.38 17.59
N VAL A 889 32.98 -18.49 16.28
CA VAL A 889 31.97 -18.48 15.22
C VAL A 889 31.28 -19.85 15.10
N VAL A 890 29.95 -19.85 15.17
CA VAL A 890 29.08 -21.02 14.96
C VAL A 890 27.98 -20.64 13.98
N LEU A 891 27.59 -21.59 13.13
CA LEU A 891 26.55 -21.39 12.12
C LEU A 891 25.29 -22.13 12.53
N ILE A 892 24.11 -21.55 12.29
CA ILE A 892 22.84 -22.27 12.36
C ILE A 892 22.01 -22.04 11.10
N SER A 893 21.18 -23.03 10.74
CA SER A 893 20.34 -23.00 9.54
C SER A 893 19.00 -23.74 9.64
N ALA A 894 18.12 -23.56 8.64
CA ALA A 894 16.84 -24.28 8.50
C ALA A 894 16.62 -24.84 7.07
N ASP A 895 15.43 -24.67 6.45
CA ASP A 895 14.92 -25.19 5.15
C ASP A 895 14.73 -26.73 5.05
N ARG A 896 15.69 -27.53 5.52
CA ARG A 896 15.82 -28.93 5.06
C ARG A 896 14.87 -29.98 5.64
N HIS A 897 13.80 -29.61 6.35
CA HIS A 897 12.80 -30.58 6.84
C HIS A 897 13.39 -31.74 7.66
N ARG A 898 14.44 -31.47 8.41
CA ARG A 898 15.10 -32.38 9.36
C ARG A 898 15.99 -31.56 10.31
N SER A 899 16.62 -32.24 11.27
CA SER A 899 17.66 -31.64 12.11
C SER A 899 18.96 -32.40 11.95
N ASP A 900 20.09 -31.70 11.76
CA ASP A 900 21.40 -32.30 11.62
C ASP A 900 22.54 -31.38 12.08
N ALA A 901 23.73 -31.93 12.24
CA ALA A 901 24.95 -31.20 12.60
C ALA A 901 26.05 -31.46 11.55
N TRP A 902 26.77 -30.41 11.18
CA TRP A 902 27.83 -30.46 10.18
C TRP A 902 29.13 -29.87 10.70
N LYS A 903 30.22 -30.37 10.14
CA LYS A 903 31.57 -29.83 10.30
C LYS A 903 32.07 -29.38 8.94
N ILE A 904 32.51 -28.13 8.86
CA ILE A 904 33.03 -27.49 7.65
C ILE A 904 34.52 -27.22 7.87
N PRO A 905 35.42 -28.06 7.31
CA PRO A 905 36.85 -27.89 7.49
C PRO A 905 37.37 -26.58 6.90
N ARG A 906 38.31 -25.93 7.59
CA ARG A 906 38.93 -24.67 7.14
C ARG A 906 40.44 -24.66 7.44
N ASP A 907 41.20 -23.97 6.59
CA ASP A 907 42.65 -23.79 6.76
C ASP A 907 43.01 -22.61 7.70
N ILE A 908 42.10 -22.23 8.60
CA ILE A 908 42.12 -20.95 9.35
C ILE A 908 42.48 -21.14 10.84
N GLY A 909 42.99 -22.32 11.18
CA GLY A 909 43.33 -22.72 12.56
C GLY A 909 42.23 -23.52 13.26
N TYR A 910 40.96 -23.38 12.85
CA TYR A 910 39.85 -24.17 13.37
C TYR A 910 38.72 -24.39 12.35
N ASP A 911 37.89 -25.40 12.59
CA ASP A 911 36.77 -25.78 11.74
C ASP A 911 35.50 -25.01 12.11
N LEU A 912 34.66 -24.69 11.12
CA LEU A 912 33.32 -24.15 11.39
C LEU A 912 32.33 -25.29 11.60
N TYR A 913 31.35 -25.07 12.48
CA TYR A 913 30.28 -26.03 12.75
C TYR A 913 28.92 -25.40 12.44
N GLU A 914 28.07 -26.17 11.78
CA GLU A 914 26.70 -25.77 11.45
C GLU A 914 25.70 -26.70 12.13
N PHE A 915 24.68 -26.09 12.75
CA PHE A 915 23.55 -26.81 13.34
C PHE A 915 22.28 -26.45 12.59
N SER A 916 21.68 -27.43 11.92
CA SER A 916 20.46 -27.23 11.13
C SER A 916 19.25 -27.83 11.84
N SER A 917 18.13 -27.10 11.85
CA SER A 917 16.85 -27.63 12.31
C SER A 917 15.67 -27.00 11.59
N SER A 918 14.86 -27.80 10.90
CA SER A 918 13.77 -27.28 10.07
C SER A 918 12.56 -28.22 9.99
N HIS A 919 12.12 -28.82 11.10
CA HIS A 919 10.98 -29.74 11.09
C HIS A 919 10.05 -29.47 12.28
N LEU A 920 9.73 -28.20 12.53
CA LEU A 920 8.93 -27.77 13.69
C LEU A 920 7.53 -28.39 13.69
N THR A 921 6.66 -27.97 12.77
CA THR A 921 5.29 -28.53 12.65
C THR A 921 4.98 -29.07 11.26
N ASN A 922 5.90 -28.92 10.31
CA ASN A 922 5.71 -29.42 8.94
C ASN A 922 5.58 -30.95 8.90
N ILE A 923 4.77 -31.44 7.95
CA ILE A 923 4.55 -32.86 7.68
C ILE A 923 5.59 -33.45 6.72
N HIS A 924 6.27 -32.59 5.96
CA HIS A 924 7.30 -33.00 5.02
C HIS A 924 8.61 -33.23 5.75
N THR A 925 9.33 -34.29 5.36
CA THR A 925 10.63 -34.67 5.91
C THR A 925 11.59 -35.04 4.79
N HIS A 926 12.88 -34.78 4.98
CA HIS A 926 13.94 -35.20 4.07
C HIS A 926 14.88 -36.23 4.71
N ALA A 927 15.54 -37.03 3.87
CA ALA A 927 16.53 -38.00 4.33
C ALA A 927 17.71 -37.32 5.06
N ILE A 928 18.32 -38.02 6.01
CA ILE A 928 19.59 -37.64 6.61
C ILE A 928 20.70 -37.82 5.57
N MET A 929 21.64 -36.88 5.50
CA MET A 929 22.73 -36.89 4.51
C MET A 929 23.99 -37.55 5.09
N ASP A 930 24.72 -38.31 4.29
CA ASP A 930 25.90 -39.08 4.73
C ASP A 930 27.05 -38.23 5.29
N GLY A 931 27.12 -36.95 4.94
CA GLY A 931 28.17 -36.03 5.38
C GLY A 931 27.93 -35.34 6.74
N CYS A 932 26.73 -35.48 7.32
CA CYS A 932 26.45 -34.90 8.63
C CYS A 932 27.14 -35.72 9.74
N LEU A 933 27.48 -35.05 10.86
CA LEU A 933 28.01 -35.70 12.05
C LEU A 933 26.95 -36.62 12.69
N PHE A 934 25.70 -36.15 12.73
CA PHE A 934 24.50 -36.88 13.11
C PHE A 934 23.27 -36.08 12.65
N GLY A 935 22.12 -36.76 12.57
CA GLY A 935 20.85 -36.11 12.23
C GLY A 935 19.63 -36.91 12.67
N TYR A 936 18.46 -36.28 12.60
CA TYR A 936 17.16 -36.83 12.97
C TYR A 936 16.07 -36.31 12.03
N ASN A 937 15.19 -37.20 11.58
CA ASN A 937 14.12 -36.87 10.64
C ASN A 937 12.84 -37.72 10.84
N LYS A 938 12.74 -38.49 11.94
CA LYS A 938 11.65 -39.46 12.16
C LYS A 938 10.34 -38.78 12.56
N THR A 939 10.44 -37.80 13.46
CA THR A 939 9.32 -36.97 13.91
C THR A 939 9.74 -35.51 13.85
N ASN A 940 8.81 -34.62 14.16
CA ASN A 940 9.08 -33.20 14.29
C ASN A 940 10.13 -32.94 15.38
N SER A 941 11.00 -31.94 15.16
CA SER A 941 12.11 -31.64 16.07
C SER A 941 12.54 -30.18 15.95
N PHE A 942 13.25 -29.70 16.97
CA PHE A 942 13.90 -28.39 17.00
C PHE A 942 15.34 -28.51 17.51
N GLY A 943 16.14 -27.48 17.24
CA GLY A 943 17.49 -27.35 17.75
C GLY A 943 17.51 -26.61 19.09
N LEU A 944 18.28 -27.11 20.05
CA LEU A 944 18.51 -26.47 21.34
C LEU A 944 20.00 -26.19 21.52
N LEU A 945 20.35 -24.91 21.64
CA LEU A 945 21.70 -24.47 21.99
C LEU A 945 21.77 -24.15 23.47
N THR A 946 22.72 -24.74 24.18
CA THR A 946 23.09 -24.33 25.55
C THR A 946 24.44 -23.64 25.49
N PHE A 947 24.49 -22.35 25.80
CA PHE A 947 25.72 -21.61 25.99
C PHE A 947 26.08 -21.63 27.47
N ASP A 948 27.33 -21.97 27.76
CA ASP A 948 27.92 -21.88 29.09
C ASP A 948 29.25 -21.14 28.95
N THR A 949 29.19 -19.82 29.14
CA THR A 949 30.37 -18.95 29.08
C THR A 949 31.03 -18.73 30.44
N GLN A 950 30.51 -19.38 31.48
CA GLN A 950 31.06 -19.36 32.83
C GLN A 950 32.14 -20.45 33.03
N THR A 951 32.16 -21.47 32.19
CA THR A 951 33.19 -22.52 32.22
C THR A 951 34.49 -22.06 31.58
N GLU A 952 35.59 -22.74 31.94
CA GLU A 952 36.90 -22.55 31.31
C GLU A 952 37.39 -23.88 30.71
N PRO A 953 37.44 -24.01 29.36
CA PRO A 953 37.00 -23.02 28.37
C PRO A 953 35.46 -22.86 28.31
N PRO A 954 34.95 -21.69 27.86
CA PRO A 954 33.54 -21.51 27.50
C PRO A 954 33.08 -22.58 26.51
N SER A 955 31.78 -22.91 26.48
CA SER A 955 31.27 -23.92 25.54
C SER A 955 29.87 -23.64 25.03
N VAL A 956 29.58 -24.20 23.86
CA VAL A 956 28.23 -24.30 23.30
C VAL A 956 27.90 -25.76 23.06
N THR A 957 26.70 -26.17 23.45
CA THR A 957 26.18 -27.53 23.21
C THR A 957 24.96 -27.45 22.31
N TYR A 958 24.99 -28.14 21.18
CA TYR A 958 23.83 -28.36 20.31
C TYR A 958 23.16 -29.68 20.63
N GLN A 959 21.84 -29.66 20.79
CA GLN A 959 21.00 -30.84 20.97
C GLN A 959 19.85 -30.82 19.98
N ILE A 960 19.48 -32.00 19.46
CA ILE A 960 18.22 -32.19 18.73
C ILE A 960 17.18 -32.72 19.71
N ILE A 961 16.09 -31.97 19.88
CA ILE A 961 14.95 -32.36 20.73
C ILE A 961 13.77 -32.66 19.82
N ASP A 962 13.16 -33.83 19.95
CA ASP A 962 11.95 -34.16 19.20
C ASP A 962 10.68 -33.63 19.87
N VAL A 963 9.55 -33.77 19.17
CA VAL A 963 8.24 -33.29 19.62
C VAL A 963 7.77 -33.92 20.95
N ASP A 964 8.32 -35.07 21.33
CA ASP A 964 8.05 -35.77 22.59
C ASP A 964 9.01 -35.34 23.72
N GLY A 965 9.87 -34.35 23.47
CA GLY A 965 10.85 -33.83 24.42
C GLY A 965 12.07 -34.74 24.60
N GLN A 966 12.28 -35.72 23.71
CA GLN A 966 13.41 -36.64 23.80
C GLN A 966 14.62 -36.11 23.04
N GLN A 967 15.80 -36.23 23.65
CA GLN A 967 17.07 -35.88 23.00
C GLN A 967 17.50 -36.98 22.02
N GLN A 968 17.74 -36.58 20.77
CA GLN A 968 18.06 -37.49 19.66
C GLN A 968 19.53 -37.45 19.24
N GLY A 969 20.24 -36.36 19.56
CA GLY A 969 21.66 -36.18 19.27
C GLY A 969 22.23 -34.99 20.02
N GLU A 970 23.55 -34.98 20.22
CA GLU A 970 24.25 -33.93 20.96
C GLU A 970 25.67 -33.72 20.43
N LEU A 971 26.11 -32.47 20.41
CA LEU A 971 27.49 -32.08 20.20
C LEU A 971 27.86 -30.90 21.08
N LYS A 972 28.89 -31.09 21.91
CA LYS A 972 29.47 -30.03 22.75
C LYS A 972 30.77 -29.53 22.14
N LEU A 973 30.85 -28.22 21.89
CA LEU A 973 32.02 -27.53 21.37
C LEU A 973 32.58 -26.55 22.41
N PRO A 974 33.75 -26.82 23.00
CA PRO A 974 34.47 -25.82 23.77
C PRO A 974 35.05 -24.75 22.84
N LEU A 975 35.15 -23.50 23.31
CA LEU A 975 35.75 -22.36 22.59
C LEU A 975 37.16 -22.67 22.09
N SER A 976 37.89 -23.55 22.78
CA SER A 976 39.22 -24.00 22.37
C SER A 976 39.25 -24.73 21.03
N GLN A 977 38.10 -25.19 20.51
CA GLN A 977 37.95 -25.78 19.17
C GLN A 977 37.46 -24.76 18.13
N LEU A 978 37.17 -23.53 18.55
CA LEU A 978 36.58 -22.47 17.72
C LEU A 978 37.48 -21.22 17.74
N GLN A 979 38.79 -21.40 17.82
CA GLN A 979 39.78 -20.32 17.86
C GLN A 979 41.03 -20.72 17.07
N PRO A 980 41.73 -19.78 16.41
CA PRO A 980 42.95 -20.04 15.65
C PRO A 980 44.15 -20.55 16.46
#